data_AF-A0A7X8SPN7-F1
#
_entry.id   AF-A0A7X8SPN7-F1
#
_cell.length_a   1.000
_cell.length_b   1.000
_cell.length_c   1.000
_cell.angle_alpha   90.00
_cell.angle_beta   90.00
_cell.angle_gamma   90.00
#
_symmetry.space_group_name_H-M   'P 1'
#
loop_
_entity.id
_entity.type
_entity.pdbx_description
1 polymer ?
#
loop_
_entity_poly.entity_id
_entity_poly.type
_entity_poly.pdbx_seq_one_letter_code
_entity_poly.pdbx_strand_id
1 'polypeptide(L)'
;MKKHLLFYLLFFCIYSISSAQIMPTEGDGTVDHPYLVSSLDHLRWISEGGDGSSLGDGSRWQLYYKQTADIDAADTKNWNTGEGFRPMGNTNKKFKGNYDGSGFTISNLYINRIVDYVGLFGYIDKNGVVKNLQVTDMDITGDRYVGGLSGYLNDASTLSNILLTGNVTARRFFGGVVGEGNVSSVIENTITFVTLTGTGEASNNDNRAAGGIAGRFYDKSVIRNSYAVNNFNVSLNKGGLVALSQTSIVIENSYWDTEISGIDIADSENKFPDIKGLTTAEFGDSNNFNLWDFDATWAIAKLTAYDNQFRPYLQRLSARTVSLSTNDDSFGSVEGDGVYHAGNNATITATPANEYNFIHWLNGETIVSTDAEYSFEITNDVDYQAVFELKKYTITVTQGTNGTITPSTTVVDSGSSQIFTIVASEGYEISDVLVDGESQGVMAEYTFTDVMSDHTITASFTEVVVPTYTLTVVQVSNGTITPSTTVVDEGSDQTFTIVASEGYEISEVLVDGESQGVIAEYTFTDVMSDHTITASFTEVVVPTYTLTVVQVSNGTITPSTTVVDEGSDQTFIIEASEGFEISEVLVDGESQGVIDEYTFTDVMSDHTITASFKEEAVLFTIQVIENEGGNITPGTTEVSKGESITYSIEENEGYMLVDVQVDGESKGSVTTYTFENVESNHSIEAIYNKVHYITVIEPTNGEITPSSMYVVEGQNQTFVFTPNEGYIVSEILVNGEDMGSLESYTFKEVSASNSLEVIFIKEELPTSLDPSLLAKVKVGPNPTSDKITLAGVPINTKVVIYNLIGNIVYSNTTQFSKETIDMSLLNSGIYVIHIENIGNFKIIKE
;
A
#
# COMPACT_ATOMS: atom_id res chain seq x y z
N MET A 1 3.62 42.26 -47.77
CA MET A 1 2.14 42.27 -47.88
C MET A 1 1.74 41.07 -48.73
N LYS A 2 1.01 40.04 -48.29
CA LYS A 2 0.27 39.78 -47.05
C LYS A 2 0.41 38.27 -46.69
N LYS A 3 0.43 38.02 -45.37
CA LYS A 3 0.52 36.73 -44.65
C LYS A 3 -0.87 36.12 -44.39
N HIS A 4 -0.86 34.82 -44.00
CA HIS A 4 -1.90 33.98 -43.34
C HIS A 4 -2.87 33.25 -44.31
N LEU A 5 -3.27 31.96 -44.17
CA LEU A 5 -3.33 30.97 -43.07
C LEU A 5 -3.69 29.55 -43.63
N LEU A 6 -3.26 28.43 -42.98
CA LEU A 6 -3.86 27.05 -42.80
C LEU A 6 -2.77 25.94 -42.88
N PHE A 7 -2.35 25.16 -41.86
CA PHE A 7 -2.91 24.19 -40.86
C PHE A 7 -2.75 22.69 -41.26
N TYR A 8 -1.84 21.97 -40.54
CA TYR A 8 -1.84 20.53 -40.08
C TYR A 8 -1.70 19.38 -41.13
N LEU A 9 -1.10 18.19 -40.91
CA LEU A 9 -0.33 17.47 -39.87
C LEU A 9 0.02 16.08 -40.53
N LEU A 10 1.16 15.41 -40.28
CA LEU A 10 1.28 13.97 -40.59
C LEU A 10 2.23 13.23 -39.62
N PHE A 11 1.78 12.04 -39.23
CA PHE A 11 1.86 11.41 -37.92
C PHE A 11 2.77 10.16 -37.94
N PHE A 12 3.23 9.78 -36.75
CA PHE A 12 3.93 8.55 -36.34
C PHE A 12 3.30 7.24 -36.86
N CYS A 13 4.10 6.19 -37.08
CA CYS A 13 3.64 4.80 -37.08
C CYS A 13 4.68 3.88 -36.42
N ILE A 14 4.38 3.43 -35.20
CA ILE A 14 5.06 2.35 -34.46
C ILE A 14 4.38 1.04 -34.88
N TYR A 15 5.14 -0.01 -35.24
CA TYR A 15 4.58 -1.33 -35.51
C TYR A 15 4.42 -2.12 -34.21
N SER A 16 3.19 -2.57 -33.96
CA SER A 16 2.75 -3.43 -32.88
C SER A 16 3.31 -4.86 -32.99
N ILE A 17 3.83 -5.40 -31.89
CA ILE A 17 4.08 -6.83 -31.68
C ILE A 17 2.72 -7.56 -31.83
N SER A 18 2.62 -8.54 -32.73
CA SER A 18 1.39 -9.33 -32.87
C SER A 18 1.18 -10.18 -31.62
N SER A 19 0.04 -10.00 -30.93
CA SER A 19 -0.42 -10.94 -29.89
C SER A 19 -0.46 -12.37 -30.43
N ALA A 20 -0.02 -13.34 -29.65
CA ALA A 20 0.02 -14.75 -30.05
C ALA A 20 -1.40 -15.34 -30.11
N GLN A 21 -1.66 -16.22 -31.08
CA GLN A 21 -2.97 -16.86 -31.25
C GLN A 21 -3.05 -18.14 -30.39
N ILE A 22 -3.54 -18.02 -29.14
CA ILE A 22 -3.47 -19.08 -28.13
C ILE A 22 -4.77 -19.91 -28.11
N MET A 23 -4.65 -21.24 -28.23
CA MET A 23 -5.77 -22.17 -28.06
C MET A 23 -6.24 -22.23 -26.59
N PRO A 24 -7.56 -22.30 -26.33
CA PRO A 24 -8.07 -22.70 -25.02
C PRO A 24 -7.53 -24.07 -24.58
N THR A 25 -6.83 -24.13 -23.44
CA THR A 25 -6.29 -25.39 -22.90
C THR A 25 -7.31 -26.21 -22.10
N GLU A 26 -8.44 -25.59 -21.73
CA GLU A 26 -9.52 -26.21 -20.97
C GLU A 26 -10.72 -26.54 -21.88
N GLY A 27 -11.20 -27.77 -21.75
CA GLY A 27 -12.19 -28.36 -22.65
C GLY A 27 -11.57 -29.06 -23.86
N ASP A 28 -12.37 -29.82 -24.59
CA ASP A 28 -11.98 -30.51 -25.83
C ASP A 28 -12.86 -30.11 -27.04
N GLY A 29 -13.75 -29.12 -26.83
CA GLY A 29 -14.65 -28.63 -27.85
C GLY A 29 -15.87 -29.53 -28.11
N THR A 30 -16.10 -30.54 -27.26
CA THR A 30 -17.33 -31.35 -27.27
C THR A 30 -18.46 -30.68 -26.49
N VAL A 31 -19.67 -31.21 -26.60
CA VAL A 31 -20.86 -30.67 -25.90
C VAL A 31 -20.73 -30.72 -24.37
N ASP A 32 -20.14 -31.79 -23.83
CA ASP A 32 -19.96 -31.99 -22.39
C ASP A 32 -18.73 -31.23 -21.85
N HIS A 33 -17.73 -30.99 -22.71
CA HIS A 33 -16.50 -30.28 -22.37
C HIS A 33 -16.18 -29.21 -23.41
N PRO A 34 -16.99 -28.13 -23.48
CA PRO A 34 -16.74 -27.05 -24.43
C PRO A 34 -15.40 -26.38 -24.16
N TYR A 35 -14.77 -25.84 -25.19
CA TYR A 35 -13.57 -25.01 -25.01
C TYR A 35 -13.91 -23.75 -24.23
N LEU A 36 -13.14 -23.44 -23.18
CA LEU A 36 -13.39 -22.30 -22.32
C LEU A 36 -12.70 -21.02 -22.84
N VAL A 37 -13.50 -19.99 -23.12
CA VAL A 37 -13.05 -18.75 -23.75
C VAL A 37 -12.98 -17.65 -22.69
N SER A 38 -11.77 -17.29 -22.26
CA SER A 38 -11.55 -16.30 -21.20
C SER A 38 -10.74 -15.09 -21.65
N SER A 39 -10.26 -15.06 -22.90
CA SER A 39 -9.35 -14.04 -23.38
C SER A 39 -9.58 -13.67 -24.85
N LEU A 40 -9.06 -12.50 -25.23
CA LEU A 40 -9.06 -12.03 -26.60
C LEU A 40 -8.25 -12.97 -27.52
N ASP A 41 -7.16 -13.56 -27.03
CA ASP A 41 -6.34 -14.51 -27.79
C ASP A 41 -7.08 -15.82 -28.06
N HIS A 42 -7.88 -16.32 -27.10
CA HIS A 42 -8.76 -17.47 -27.33
C HIS A 42 -9.77 -17.15 -28.44
N LEU A 43 -10.38 -15.96 -28.41
CA LEU A 43 -11.32 -15.52 -29.44
C LEU A 43 -10.62 -15.39 -30.81
N ARG A 44 -9.38 -14.87 -30.84
CA ARG A 44 -8.55 -14.85 -32.04
C ARG A 44 -8.23 -16.24 -32.53
N TRP A 45 -7.92 -17.19 -31.65
CA TRP A 45 -7.66 -18.57 -32.03
C TRP A 45 -8.90 -19.26 -32.61
N ILE A 46 -10.10 -18.99 -32.09
CA ILE A 46 -11.35 -19.50 -32.70
C ILE A 46 -11.53 -18.88 -34.09
N SER A 47 -11.24 -17.59 -34.24
CA SER A 47 -11.32 -16.89 -35.53
C SER A 47 -10.27 -17.41 -36.51
N GLU A 48 -8.98 -17.25 -36.23
CA GLU A 48 -7.84 -17.37 -37.14
C GLU A 48 -7.02 -18.66 -36.96
N GLY A 49 -7.03 -19.26 -35.77
CA GLY A 49 -6.12 -20.35 -35.36
C GLY A 49 -4.74 -19.79 -35.03
N GLY A 50 -3.71 -20.61 -34.77
CA GLY A 50 -2.32 -20.09 -34.79
C GLY A 50 -1.30 -20.54 -33.73
N ASP A 51 -1.38 -21.77 -33.26
CA ASP A 51 -0.47 -22.37 -32.27
C ASP A 51 0.26 -23.62 -32.82
N GLY A 52 0.20 -23.86 -34.14
CA GLY A 52 0.64 -25.12 -34.73
C GLY A 52 -0.35 -26.28 -34.55
N SER A 53 -1.54 -26.04 -33.98
CA SER A 53 -2.62 -27.03 -33.96
C SER A 53 -3.05 -27.42 -35.38
N SER A 54 -3.39 -28.69 -35.56
CA SER A 54 -3.80 -29.27 -36.86
C SER A 54 -5.24 -28.90 -37.28
N LEU A 55 -5.95 -28.09 -36.48
CA LEU A 55 -7.36 -27.78 -36.68
C LEU A 55 -7.55 -26.51 -37.53
N GLY A 56 -7.86 -26.71 -38.81
CA GLY A 56 -8.28 -25.59 -39.67
C GLY A 56 -9.68 -25.05 -39.32
N ASP A 57 -10.02 -23.89 -39.90
CA ASP A 57 -11.31 -23.19 -39.73
C ASP A 57 -12.53 -24.12 -39.76
N GLY A 58 -12.54 -25.08 -40.70
CA GLY A 58 -13.65 -26.02 -40.84
C GLY A 58 -13.85 -26.93 -39.63
N SER A 59 -12.80 -27.27 -38.89
CA SER A 59 -12.90 -28.08 -37.67
C SER A 59 -13.28 -27.20 -36.49
N ARG A 60 -12.57 -26.08 -36.29
CA ARG A 60 -12.82 -25.14 -35.17
C ARG A 60 -14.26 -24.62 -35.18
N TRP A 61 -14.78 -24.23 -36.33
CA TRP A 61 -16.13 -23.66 -36.43
C TRP A 61 -17.28 -24.69 -36.39
N GLN A 62 -16.99 -25.93 -35.97
CA GLN A 62 -18.00 -26.97 -35.66
C GLN A 62 -18.00 -27.38 -34.18
N LEU A 63 -17.14 -26.78 -33.35
CA LEU A 63 -16.97 -27.15 -31.94
C LEU A 63 -17.88 -26.33 -31.02
N TYR A 64 -17.86 -26.70 -29.74
CA TYR A 64 -18.58 -26.04 -28.66
C TYR A 64 -17.64 -25.15 -27.85
N TYR A 65 -18.08 -23.92 -27.59
CA TYR A 65 -17.35 -22.88 -26.88
C TYR A 65 -18.21 -22.31 -25.76
N LYS A 66 -17.60 -22.05 -24.61
CA LYS A 66 -18.25 -21.40 -23.48
C LYS A 66 -17.36 -20.27 -22.96
N GLN A 67 -17.85 -19.04 -22.98
CA GLN A 67 -17.14 -17.90 -22.43
C GLN A 67 -17.18 -17.93 -20.90
N THR A 68 -16.06 -17.60 -20.26
CA THR A 68 -15.87 -17.66 -18.80
C THR A 68 -15.38 -16.35 -18.19
N ALA A 69 -15.17 -15.32 -19.01
CA ALA A 69 -14.79 -13.98 -18.57
C ALA A 69 -15.26 -12.93 -19.59
N ASP A 70 -15.41 -11.67 -19.18
CA ASP A 70 -15.55 -10.55 -20.11
C ASP A 70 -14.28 -10.41 -20.97
N ILE A 71 -14.45 -10.03 -22.23
CA ILE A 71 -13.36 -9.89 -23.21
C ILE A 71 -13.37 -8.46 -23.75
N ASP A 72 -12.31 -7.72 -23.50
CA ASP A 72 -12.06 -6.46 -24.21
C ASP A 72 -11.40 -6.76 -25.57
N ALA A 73 -12.07 -6.36 -26.65
CA ALA A 73 -11.62 -6.57 -28.02
C ALA A 73 -11.08 -5.28 -28.68
N ALA A 74 -10.75 -4.23 -27.91
CA ALA A 74 -10.23 -2.97 -28.45
C ALA A 74 -9.02 -3.15 -29.39
N ASP A 75 -8.13 -4.09 -29.05
CA ASP A 75 -6.94 -4.40 -29.85
C ASP A 75 -7.25 -4.95 -31.25
N THR A 76 -8.46 -5.48 -31.46
CA THR A 76 -8.86 -5.97 -32.79
C THR A 76 -8.72 -4.90 -33.86
N LYS A 77 -8.82 -3.61 -33.50
CA LYS A 77 -8.58 -2.48 -34.43
C LYS A 77 -7.22 -2.50 -35.11
N ASN A 78 -6.21 -3.08 -34.47
CA ASN A 78 -4.86 -3.20 -35.01
C ASN A 78 -4.62 -4.54 -35.73
N TRP A 79 -5.57 -5.48 -35.67
CA TRP A 79 -5.42 -6.80 -36.26
C TRP A 79 -5.59 -6.77 -37.77
N ASN A 80 -5.00 -7.77 -38.42
CA ASN A 80 -5.14 -8.00 -39.86
C ASN A 80 -4.85 -6.74 -40.68
N THR A 81 -3.74 -6.07 -40.40
CA THR A 81 -3.34 -4.81 -41.07
C THR A 81 -4.38 -3.69 -40.95
N GLY A 82 -5.06 -3.62 -39.81
CA GLY A 82 -6.11 -2.62 -39.54
C GLY A 82 -7.50 -2.98 -40.07
N GLU A 83 -7.66 -4.16 -40.68
CA GLU A 83 -8.97 -4.66 -41.11
C GLU A 83 -9.85 -5.15 -39.96
N GLY A 84 -9.29 -5.26 -38.74
CA GLY A 84 -10.08 -5.70 -37.60
C GLY A 84 -10.11 -7.22 -37.41
N PHE A 85 -11.01 -7.64 -36.53
CA PHE A 85 -11.31 -9.06 -36.29
C PHE A 85 -11.75 -9.76 -37.59
N ARG A 86 -11.31 -11.01 -37.80
CA ARG A 86 -11.75 -11.83 -38.95
C ARG A 86 -13.07 -12.54 -38.59
N PRO A 87 -14.17 -12.36 -39.33
CA PRO A 87 -15.44 -13.01 -39.01
C PRO A 87 -15.34 -14.54 -38.93
N MET A 88 -16.02 -15.13 -37.94
CA MET A 88 -16.13 -16.59 -37.78
C MET A 88 -17.19 -17.14 -38.74
N GLY A 89 -16.79 -18.01 -39.66
CA GLY A 89 -17.65 -18.51 -40.72
C GLY A 89 -17.64 -17.63 -41.97
N ASN A 90 -17.59 -18.28 -43.14
CA ASN A 90 -17.62 -17.66 -44.45
C ASN A 90 -18.32 -18.57 -45.47
N THR A 91 -18.41 -18.12 -46.72
CA THR A 91 -19.09 -18.86 -47.80
C THR A 91 -18.46 -20.23 -48.11
N ASN A 92 -17.18 -20.44 -47.82
CA ASN A 92 -16.50 -21.73 -48.01
C ASN A 92 -16.65 -22.65 -46.80
N LYS A 93 -16.43 -22.10 -45.59
CA LYS A 93 -16.49 -22.80 -44.31
C LYS A 93 -17.44 -22.04 -43.39
N LYS A 94 -18.66 -22.54 -43.24
CA LYS A 94 -19.69 -21.89 -42.41
C LYS A 94 -19.49 -22.24 -40.95
N PHE A 95 -19.91 -21.36 -40.05
CA PHE A 95 -19.98 -21.66 -38.63
C PHE A 95 -21.20 -22.54 -38.35
N LYS A 96 -20.96 -23.70 -37.74
CA LYS A 96 -21.96 -24.72 -37.35
C LYS A 96 -21.79 -25.18 -35.91
N GLY A 97 -20.88 -24.52 -35.17
CA GLY A 97 -20.58 -24.81 -33.78
C GLY A 97 -21.58 -24.16 -32.83
N ASN A 98 -21.28 -24.26 -31.54
CA ASN A 98 -22.03 -23.61 -30.48
C ASN A 98 -21.13 -22.59 -29.78
N TYR A 99 -21.58 -21.35 -29.66
CA TYR A 99 -20.91 -20.34 -28.86
C TYR A 99 -21.87 -19.85 -27.77
N ASP A 100 -21.58 -20.23 -26.51
CA ASP A 100 -22.32 -19.80 -25.33
C ASP A 100 -21.53 -18.71 -24.59
N GLY A 101 -21.96 -17.45 -24.71
CA GLY A 101 -21.35 -16.32 -24.02
C GLY A 101 -21.53 -16.37 -22.49
N SER A 102 -22.39 -17.26 -21.97
CA SER A 102 -22.68 -17.41 -20.53
C SER A 102 -23.08 -16.14 -19.78
N GLY A 103 -23.46 -15.07 -20.49
CA GLY A 103 -23.78 -13.76 -19.91
C GLY A 103 -22.64 -12.74 -19.99
N PHE A 104 -21.42 -13.18 -20.29
CA PHE A 104 -20.25 -12.31 -20.41
C PHE A 104 -20.30 -11.44 -21.67
N THR A 105 -19.50 -10.38 -21.63
CA THR A 105 -19.43 -9.31 -22.62
C THR A 105 -18.21 -9.46 -23.51
N ILE A 106 -18.35 -9.15 -24.79
CA ILE A 106 -17.26 -8.81 -25.70
C ILE A 106 -17.38 -7.32 -26.01
N SER A 107 -16.49 -6.50 -25.47
CA SER A 107 -16.53 -5.04 -25.64
C SER A 107 -15.58 -4.58 -26.76
N ASN A 108 -15.83 -3.41 -27.34
CA ASN A 108 -14.91 -2.72 -28.25
C ASN A 108 -14.51 -3.51 -29.52
N LEU A 109 -15.35 -4.45 -29.96
CA LEU A 109 -15.08 -5.26 -31.15
C LEU A 109 -15.00 -4.39 -32.40
N TYR A 110 -13.87 -4.41 -33.11
CA TYR A 110 -13.68 -3.67 -34.35
C TYR A 110 -13.53 -4.61 -35.56
N ILE A 111 -14.32 -4.35 -36.59
CA ILE A 111 -14.24 -5.01 -37.90
C ILE A 111 -14.34 -3.95 -38.99
N ASN A 112 -13.34 -3.81 -39.84
CA ASN A 112 -13.41 -2.90 -40.99
C ASN A 112 -13.00 -3.61 -42.28
N ARG A 113 -13.96 -4.33 -42.85
CA ARG A 113 -13.73 -5.22 -44.00
C ARG A 113 -14.78 -4.96 -45.06
N ILE A 114 -14.43 -4.27 -46.14
CA ILE A 114 -15.35 -3.94 -47.25
C ILE A 114 -15.62 -5.17 -48.13
N VAL A 115 -16.22 -6.19 -47.53
CA VAL A 115 -16.59 -7.48 -48.11
C VAL A 115 -17.99 -7.87 -47.68
N ASP A 116 -18.52 -8.95 -48.26
CA ASP A 116 -19.81 -9.50 -47.85
C ASP A 116 -19.68 -10.36 -46.58
N TYR A 117 -20.80 -10.61 -45.89
CA TYR A 117 -20.90 -11.54 -44.76
C TYR A 117 -20.07 -11.09 -43.55
N VAL A 118 -20.39 -9.91 -43.01
CA VAL A 118 -19.60 -9.28 -41.96
C VAL A 118 -20.39 -9.17 -40.65
N GLY A 119 -19.74 -9.53 -39.56
CA GLY A 119 -20.19 -9.54 -38.18
C GLY A 119 -19.17 -10.33 -37.36
N LEU A 120 -19.37 -10.46 -36.04
CA LEU A 120 -18.54 -11.39 -35.23
C LEU A 120 -18.55 -12.80 -35.85
N PHE A 121 -19.71 -13.21 -36.36
CA PHE A 121 -19.89 -14.41 -37.17
C PHE A 121 -20.27 -14.06 -38.61
N GLY A 122 -19.41 -14.33 -39.58
CA GLY A 122 -19.68 -13.95 -40.97
C GLY A 122 -20.86 -14.73 -41.57
N TYR A 123 -20.86 -16.05 -41.41
CA TYR A 123 -21.91 -16.93 -41.92
C TYR A 123 -22.16 -18.09 -40.96
N ILE A 124 -23.31 -18.08 -40.30
CA ILE A 124 -23.82 -19.19 -39.48
C ILE A 124 -24.81 -20.03 -40.30
N ASP A 125 -24.61 -21.34 -40.31
CA ASP A 125 -25.38 -22.29 -41.11
C ASP A 125 -25.90 -23.41 -40.21
N LYS A 126 -26.41 -24.49 -40.83
CA LYS A 126 -27.01 -25.64 -40.15
C LYS A 126 -26.38 -26.01 -38.80
N ASN A 127 -27.23 -26.00 -37.76
CA ASN A 127 -26.92 -26.30 -36.35
C ASN A 127 -26.02 -25.28 -35.64
N GLY A 128 -25.62 -24.20 -36.31
CA GLY A 128 -24.90 -23.12 -35.67
C GLY A 128 -25.78 -22.40 -34.65
N VAL A 129 -25.28 -22.27 -33.43
CA VAL A 129 -25.98 -21.61 -32.32
C VAL A 129 -25.04 -20.62 -31.66
N VAL A 130 -25.52 -19.39 -31.47
CA VAL A 130 -24.86 -18.38 -30.64
C VAL A 130 -25.87 -17.91 -29.61
N LYS A 131 -25.47 -17.94 -28.34
CA LYS A 131 -26.39 -17.61 -27.24
C LYS A 131 -25.71 -16.92 -26.06
N ASN A 132 -26.51 -16.23 -25.25
CA ASN A 132 -26.14 -15.68 -23.95
C ASN A 132 -24.96 -14.72 -24.04
N LEU A 133 -24.96 -13.85 -25.03
CA LEU A 133 -23.78 -13.05 -25.38
C LEU A 133 -24.14 -11.56 -25.44
N GLN A 134 -23.31 -10.75 -24.79
CA GLN A 134 -23.33 -9.30 -24.93
C GLN A 134 -22.17 -8.88 -25.82
N VAL A 135 -22.43 -8.06 -26.84
CA VAL A 135 -21.37 -7.40 -27.61
C VAL A 135 -21.59 -5.90 -27.54
N THR A 136 -20.74 -5.20 -26.81
CA THR A 136 -20.91 -3.77 -26.54
C THR A 136 -19.84 -2.95 -27.26
N ASP A 137 -20.19 -1.69 -27.57
CA ASP A 137 -19.28 -0.71 -28.17
C ASP A 137 -18.58 -1.21 -29.43
N MET A 138 -19.26 -2.06 -30.21
CA MET A 138 -18.70 -2.59 -31.44
C MET A 138 -18.67 -1.52 -32.54
N ASP A 139 -17.72 -1.62 -33.45
CA ASP A 139 -17.65 -0.81 -34.67
C ASP A 139 -17.39 -1.73 -35.87
N ILE A 140 -18.47 -2.03 -36.60
CA ILE A 140 -18.46 -3.04 -37.67
C ILE A 140 -18.77 -2.37 -39.00
N THR A 141 -17.82 -2.46 -39.94
CA THR A 141 -17.93 -1.93 -41.29
C THR A 141 -17.82 -3.04 -42.34
N GLY A 142 -18.76 -3.10 -43.29
CA GLY A 142 -18.76 -4.06 -44.40
C GLY A 142 -19.46 -3.63 -45.69
N ASP A 143 -19.53 -4.51 -46.69
CA ASP A 143 -20.21 -4.23 -47.99
C ASP A 143 -21.66 -4.70 -48.00
N ARG A 144 -21.90 -6.02 -48.05
CA ARG A 144 -23.26 -6.61 -48.08
C ARG A 144 -23.46 -7.66 -47.00
N TYR A 145 -24.67 -7.75 -46.47
CA TYR A 145 -25.01 -8.71 -45.41
C TYR A 145 -24.13 -8.47 -44.19
N VAL A 146 -24.36 -7.32 -43.55
CA VAL A 146 -23.60 -6.87 -42.39
C VAL A 146 -24.51 -6.81 -41.17
N GLY A 147 -24.13 -7.47 -40.09
CA GLY A 147 -24.85 -7.40 -38.82
C GLY A 147 -23.89 -7.18 -37.66
N GLY A 148 -24.43 -6.66 -36.56
CA GLY A 148 -23.68 -6.50 -35.32
C GLY A 148 -23.11 -7.83 -34.81
N LEU A 149 -23.94 -8.88 -34.83
CA LEU A 149 -23.53 -10.22 -34.42
C LEU A 149 -23.18 -11.11 -35.62
N SER A 150 -24.03 -11.13 -36.66
CA SER A 150 -23.79 -11.99 -37.81
C SER A 150 -24.08 -11.37 -39.17
N GLY A 151 -23.25 -11.68 -40.16
CA GLY A 151 -23.52 -11.29 -41.54
C GLY A 151 -24.72 -12.03 -42.12
N TYR A 152 -24.77 -13.35 -41.94
CA TYR A 152 -25.79 -14.20 -42.56
C TYR A 152 -26.14 -15.42 -41.71
N LEU A 153 -27.44 -15.64 -41.50
CA LEU A 153 -28.00 -16.82 -40.86
C LEU A 153 -28.72 -17.68 -41.90
N ASN A 154 -28.45 -18.99 -41.89
CA ASN A 154 -29.08 -19.95 -42.79
C ASN A 154 -29.45 -21.28 -42.11
N ASP A 155 -30.37 -22.03 -42.73
CA ASP A 155 -30.67 -23.45 -42.47
C ASP A 155 -30.86 -23.78 -40.97
N ALA A 156 -31.85 -23.14 -40.34
CA ALA A 156 -32.18 -23.33 -38.92
C ALA A 156 -31.05 -23.00 -37.92
N SER A 157 -30.15 -22.08 -38.29
CA SER A 157 -29.23 -21.41 -37.34
C SER A 157 -29.99 -20.54 -36.34
N THR A 158 -29.45 -20.42 -35.12
CA THR A 158 -30.14 -19.75 -34.00
C THR A 158 -29.26 -18.72 -33.31
N LEU A 159 -29.81 -17.52 -33.10
CA LEU A 159 -29.31 -16.51 -32.17
C LEU A 159 -30.31 -16.37 -31.01
N SER A 160 -29.86 -16.51 -29.76
CA SER A 160 -30.75 -16.41 -28.59
C SER A 160 -30.13 -15.70 -27.40
N ASN A 161 -30.87 -14.81 -26.74
CA ASN A 161 -30.41 -14.11 -25.53
C ASN A 161 -29.17 -13.26 -25.80
N ILE A 162 -29.36 -12.28 -26.69
CA ILE A 162 -28.29 -11.44 -27.24
C ILE A 162 -28.56 -9.97 -26.88
N LEU A 163 -27.53 -9.23 -26.48
CA LEU A 163 -27.58 -7.77 -26.33
C LEU A 163 -26.44 -7.14 -27.14
N LEU A 164 -26.77 -6.17 -28.01
CA LEU A 164 -25.78 -5.49 -28.86
C LEU A 164 -25.84 -3.97 -28.72
N THR A 165 -24.67 -3.33 -28.57
CA THR A 165 -24.52 -1.87 -28.66
C THR A 165 -23.35 -1.49 -29.56
N GLY A 166 -23.35 -0.26 -30.09
CA GLY A 166 -22.28 0.24 -30.96
C GLY A 166 -22.79 0.64 -32.34
N ASN A 167 -21.94 0.45 -33.36
CA ASN A 167 -22.13 0.97 -34.71
C ASN A 167 -22.00 -0.14 -35.76
N VAL A 168 -22.92 -0.14 -36.72
CA VAL A 168 -22.82 -0.96 -37.95
C VAL A 168 -22.89 -0.05 -39.16
N THR A 169 -21.86 -0.10 -39.98
CA THR A 169 -21.69 0.70 -41.19
C THR A 169 -21.65 -0.23 -42.41
N ALA A 170 -22.55 -0.07 -43.37
CA ALA A 170 -22.53 -0.92 -44.56
C ALA A 170 -23.13 -0.28 -45.81
N ARG A 171 -22.85 -0.86 -46.97
CA ARG A 171 -23.42 -0.38 -48.24
C ARG A 171 -24.81 -0.97 -48.51
N ARG A 172 -25.02 -2.27 -48.29
CA ARG A 172 -26.31 -2.95 -48.60
C ARG A 172 -26.66 -4.02 -47.57
N PHE A 173 -27.95 -4.19 -47.31
CA PHE A 173 -28.54 -5.25 -46.48
C PHE A 173 -27.83 -5.41 -45.14
N PHE A 174 -28.15 -4.53 -44.21
CA PHE A 174 -27.55 -4.57 -42.89
C PHE A 174 -28.59 -4.39 -41.80
N GLY A 175 -28.32 -4.96 -40.64
CA GLY A 175 -29.18 -4.81 -39.48
C GLY A 175 -28.40 -4.69 -38.19
N GLY A 176 -29.05 -4.28 -37.11
CA GLY A 176 -28.42 -4.17 -35.81
C GLY A 176 -27.88 -5.51 -35.31
N VAL A 177 -28.56 -6.61 -35.65
CA VAL A 177 -28.18 -7.97 -35.23
C VAL A 177 -27.62 -8.77 -36.40
N VAL A 178 -28.37 -8.86 -37.51
CA VAL A 178 -28.03 -9.67 -38.67
C VAL A 178 -28.12 -8.91 -39.99
N GLY A 179 -27.22 -9.19 -40.92
CA GLY A 179 -27.35 -8.73 -42.31
C GLY A 179 -28.53 -9.38 -43.04
N GLU A 180 -28.54 -10.70 -43.16
CA GLU A 180 -29.65 -11.48 -43.72
C GLU A 180 -29.93 -12.76 -42.91
N GLY A 181 -31.20 -13.05 -42.63
CA GLY A 181 -31.66 -14.35 -42.12
C GLY A 181 -32.50 -15.10 -43.13
N ASN A 182 -32.20 -16.39 -43.31
CA ASN A 182 -32.80 -17.19 -44.37
C ASN A 182 -33.02 -18.65 -43.94
N VAL A 183 -33.88 -19.37 -44.65
CA VAL A 183 -34.15 -20.81 -44.50
C VAL A 183 -34.36 -21.21 -43.03
N SER A 184 -35.45 -20.72 -42.43
CA SER A 184 -35.88 -21.08 -41.07
C SER A 184 -34.90 -20.72 -39.94
N SER A 185 -33.98 -19.78 -40.15
CA SER A 185 -33.18 -19.18 -39.06
C SER A 185 -34.02 -18.52 -37.98
N VAL A 186 -33.54 -18.53 -36.74
CA VAL A 186 -34.25 -18.02 -35.57
C VAL A 186 -33.43 -16.95 -34.86
N ILE A 187 -34.09 -15.83 -34.53
CA ILE A 187 -33.58 -14.79 -33.62
C ILE A 187 -34.60 -14.67 -32.49
N GLU A 188 -34.17 -14.92 -31.27
CA GLU A 188 -35.05 -14.85 -30.10
C GLU A 188 -34.38 -14.14 -28.92
N ASN A 189 -35.19 -13.51 -28.06
CA ASN A 189 -34.71 -12.85 -26.86
C ASN A 189 -33.52 -11.92 -27.14
N THR A 190 -33.67 -11.01 -28.11
CA THR A 190 -32.56 -10.19 -28.59
C THR A 190 -32.86 -8.71 -28.43
N ILE A 191 -31.84 -7.97 -27.97
CA ILE A 191 -31.88 -6.54 -27.73
C ILE A 191 -30.78 -5.88 -28.57
N THR A 192 -31.09 -4.75 -29.23
CA THR A 192 -30.09 -3.99 -29.97
C THR A 192 -30.26 -2.48 -29.79
N PHE A 193 -29.17 -1.80 -29.46
CA PHE A 193 -29.03 -0.34 -29.34
C PHE A 193 -28.08 0.24 -30.40
N VAL A 194 -28.00 -0.42 -31.56
CA VAL A 194 -26.98 -0.15 -32.57
C VAL A 194 -27.35 1.06 -33.42
N THR A 195 -26.35 1.90 -33.72
CA THR A 195 -26.46 2.94 -34.74
C THR A 195 -26.13 2.36 -36.11
N LEU A 196 -27.06 2.46 -37.06
CA LEU A 196 -26.97 1.92 -38.41
C LEU A 196 -26.64 3.01 -39.42
N THR A 197 -25.47 2.92 -40.05
CA THR A 197 -24.98 3.91 -41.02
C THR A 197 -24.80 3.32 -42.41
N GLY A 198 -25.34 4.01 -43.42
CA GLY A 198 -25.27 3.57 -44.82
C GLY A 198 -24.17 4.30 -45.58
N THR A 199 -23.36 3.58 -46.35
CA THR A 199 -22.27 4.18 -47.14
C THR A 199 -22.52 4.13 -48.65
N GLY A 200 -21.85 5.03 -49.39
CA GLY A 200 -21.91 5.16 -50.84
C GLY A 200 -23.04 6.06 -51.36
N GLU A 201 -22.98 6.45 -52.63
CA GLU A 201 -24.02 7.27 -53.29
C GLU A 201 -25.22 6.42 -53.69
N ALA A 202 -26.44 6.82 -53.30
CA ALA A 202 -27.66 6.08 -53.66
C ALA A 202 -27.81 6.02 -55.19
N SER A 203 -27.69 4.81 -55.78
CA SER A 203 -28.05 4.60 -57.19
C SER A 203 -29.48 4.09 -57.29
N ASN A 204 -30.17 4.42 -58.38
CA ASN A 204 -31.61 4.18 -58.56
C ASN A 204 -32.01 2.69 -58.54
N ASN A 205 -31.03 1.77 -58.62
CA ASN A 205 -31.21 0.32 -58.55
C ASN A 205 -30.48 -0.31 -57.35
N ASP A 206 -30.00 0.52 -56.42
CA ASP A 206 -29.32 0.07 -55.22
C ASP A 206 -30.37 -0.29 -54.16
N ASN A 207 -30.65 -1.59 -54.01
CA ASN A 207 -31.55 -2.08 -52.98
C ASN A 207 -30.86 -1.99 -51.61
N ARG A 208 -30.55 -0.78 -51.13
CA ARG A 208 -29.98 -0.60 -49.79
C ARG A 208 -31.10 -0.65 -48.77
N ALA A 209 -30.90 -1.45 -47.74
CA ALA A 209 -31.90 -1.66 -46.72
C ALA A 209 -31.24 -1.84 -45.36
N ALA A 210 -31.77 -1.14 -44.37
CA ALA A 210 -31.34 -1.21 -42.97
C ALA A 210 -32.53 -1.52 -42.07
N GLY A 211 -32.42 -2.56 -41.23
CA GLY A 211 -33.48 -2.94 -40.30
C GLY A 211 -32.96 -3.01 -38.88
N GLY A 212 -33.79 -2.70 -37.89
CA GLY A 212 -33.34 -2.67 -36.49
C GLY A 212 -32.69 -3.99 -36.06
N ILE A 213 -33.36 -5.12 -36.34
CA ILE A 213 -32.82 -6.46 -36.13
C ILE A 213 -32.12 -6.98 -37.39
N ALA A 214 -32.81 -6.99 -38.53
CA ALA A 214 -32.34 -7.65 -39.75
C ALA A 214 -32.41 -6.76 -40.99
N GLY A 215 -31.35 -6.75 -41.81
CA GLY A 215 -31.39 -6.11 -43.13
C GLY A 215 -32.35 -6.83 -44.09
N ARG A 216 -32.26 -8.16 -44.14
CA ARG A 216 -33.17 -9.03 -44.90
C ARG A 216 -33.61 -10.23 -44.06
N PHE A 217 -34.83 -10.68 -44.25
CA PHE A 217 -35.33 -11.85 -43.53
C PHE A 217 -36.37 -12.62 -44.37
N TYR A 218 -36.09 -13.89 -44.68
CA TYR A 218 -36.85 -14.69 -45.67
C TYR A 218 -37.10 -16.15 -45.24
N ASP A 219 -37.84 -16.90 -46.09
CA ASP A 219 -37.96 -18.37 -46.05
C ASP A 219 -38.27 -18.98 -44.68
N LYS A 220 -39.37 -18.52 -44.07
CA LYS A 220 -39.91 -19.02 -42.79
C LYS A 220 -38.99 -18.81 -41.58
N SER A 221 -38.01 -17.92 -41.68
CA SER A 221 -37.23 -17.48 -40.54
C SER A 221 -38.11 -16.76 -39.50
N VAL A 222 -37.69 -16.78 -38.24
CA VAL A 222 -38.45 -16.27 -37.10
C VAL A 222 -37.68 -15.22 -36.31
N ILE A 223 -38.33 -14.11 -35.99
CA ILE A 223 -37.92 -13.16 -34.95
C ILE A 223 -38.96 -13.23 -33.84
N ARG A 224 -38.53 -13.47 -32.59
CA ARG A 224 -39.47 -13.45 -31.47
C ARG A 224 -38.91 -12.83 -30.20
N ASN A 225 -39.78 -12.27 -29.37
CA ASN A 225 -39.42 -11.76 -28.03
C ASN A 225 -38.19 -10.84 -28.07
N SER A 226 -38.09 -9.99 -29.07
CA SER A 226 -36.88 -9.20 -29.37
C SER A 226 -37.25 -7.76 -29.61
N TYR A 227 -36.35 -6.83 -29.28
CA TYR A 227 -36.59 -5.43 -29.54
C TYR A 227 -35.38 -4.63 -30.01
N ALA A 228 -35.69 -3.53 -30.69
CA ALA A 228 -34.74 -2.67 -31.38
C ALA A 228 -34.86 -1.22 -30.91
N VAL A 229 -33.75 -0.63 -30.46
CA VAL A 229 -33.59 0.77 -30.06
C VAL A 229 -32.48 1.38 -30.93
N ASN A 230 -32.67 1.35 -32.24
CA ASN A 230 -31.64 1.70 -33.20
C ASN A 230 -31.79 3.13 -33.71
N ASN A 231 -30.65 3.81 -33.86
CA ASN A 231 -30.57 5.06 -34.63
C ASN A 231 -30.23 4.76 -36.09
N PHE A 232 -30.90 5.43 -37.03
CA PHE A 232 -30.72 5.19 -38.46
C PHE A 232 -30.13 6.40 -39.19
N ASN A 233 -28.86 6.30 -39.56
CA ASN A 233 -28.15 7.23 -40.44
C ASN A 233 -28.18 6.74 -41.90
N VAL A 234 -29.40 6.48 -42.40
CA VAL A 234 -29.64 6.02 -43.77
C VAL A 234 -30.87 6.72 -44.38
N SER A 235 -30.85 6.90 -45.70
CA SER A 235 -31.90 7.57 -46.47
C SER A 235 -32.83 6.63 -47.26
N LEU A 236 -32.68 5.30 -47.13
CA LEU A 236 -33.31 4.30 -48.02
C LEU A 236 -34.22 3.32 -47.24
N ASN A 237 -34.51 2.13 -47.78
CA ASN A 237 -35.49 1.18 -47.22
C ASN A 237 -35.18 0.86 -45.75
N LYS A 238 -36.07 1.28 -44.85
CA LYS A 238 -35.95 1.12 -43.40
C LYS A 238 -37.14 0.37 -42.84
N GLY A 239 -36.90 -0.45 -41.84
CA GLY A 239 -37.94 -1.07 -41.02
C GLY A 239 -37.51 -1.11 -39.56
N GLY A 240 -38.47 -0.92 -38.65
CA GLY A 240 -38.20 -0.91 -37.21
C GLY A 240 -37.56 -2.22 -36.73
N LEU A 241 -37.94 -3.35 -37.34
CA LEU A 241 -37.37 -4.67 -37.05
C LEU A 241 -36.62 -5.25 -38.24
N VAL A 242 -37.24 -5.28 -39.42
CA VAL A 242 -36.67 -5.91 -40.62
C VAL A 242 -36.75 -4.93 -41.77
N ALA A 243 -35.67 -4.69 -42.51
CA ALA A 243 -35.76 -3.77 -43.64
C ALA A 243 -36.59 -4.40 -44.78
N LEU A 244 -36.14 -5.55 -45.30
CA LEU A 244 -36.79 -6.27 -46.40
C LEU A 244 -37.22 -7.66 -45.97
N SER A 245 -38.48 -7.99 -46.23
CA SER A 245 -39.12 -9.20 -45.72
C SER A 245 -39.97 -9.92 -46.78
N GLN A 246 -40.35 -11.16 -46.51
CA GLN A 246 -41.39 -11.92 -47.22
C GLN A 246 -42.53 -12.26 -46.26
N THR A 247 -43.75 -12.45 -46.76
CA THR A 247 -44.91 -12.85 -45.93
C THR A 247 -44.80 -14.25 -45.32
N SER A 248 -43.75 -15.00 -45.66
CA SER A 248 -43.47 -16.33 -45.12
C SER A 248 -42.75 -16.31 -43.78
N ILE A 249 -42.13 -15.19 -43.38
CA ILE A 249 -41.45 -15.08 -42.08
C ILE A 249 -42.45 -14.92 -40.94
N VAL A 250 -41.97 -15.14 -39.72
CA VAL A 250 -42.74 -14.95 -38.48
C VAL A 250 -42.06 -13.90 -37.62
N ILE A 251 -42.83 -12.91 -37.16
CA ILE A 251 -42.39 -11.91 -36.18
C ILE A 251 -43.39 -11.95 -35.02
N GLU A 252 -42.93 -12.31 -33.83
CA GLU A 252 -43.78 -12.55 -32.64
C GLU A 252 -43.29 -11.74 -31.45
N ASN A 253 -44.17 -11.00 -30.76
CA ASN A 253 -43.86 -10.31 -29.50
C ASN A 253 -42.58 -9.47 -29.56
N SER A 254 -42.41 -8.79 -30.69
CA SER A 254 -41.20 -8.05 -31.01
C SER A 254 -41.54 -6.60 -31.32
N TYR A 255 -40.69 -5.71 -30.84
CA TYR A 255 -40.99 -4.28 -30.75
C TYR A 255 -39.79 -3.45 -31.18
N TRP A 256 -40.02 -2.19 -31.50
CA TRP A 256 -38.93 -1.23 -31.69
C TRP A 256 -39.34 0.11 -31.10
N ASP A 257 -38.33 0.89 -30.72
CA ASP A 257 -38.53 2.24 -30.20
C ASP A 257 -38.79 3.21 -31.35
N THR A 258 -40.05 3.66 -31.46
CA THR A 258 -40.53 4.54 -32.53
C THR A 258 -39.96 5.95 -32.43
N GLU A 259 -39.65 6.43 -31.22
CA GLU A 259 -39.14 7.77 -30.97
C GLU A 259 -37.64 7.86 -31.30
N ILE A 260 -36.88 6.83 -30.93
CA ILE A 260 -35.44 6.74 -31.25
C ILE A 260 -35.23 6.44 -32.74
N SER A 261 -35.96 5.47 -33.30
CA SER A 261 -35.78 5.07 -34.70
C SER A 261 -36.38 6.04 -35.71
N GLY A 262 -37.43 6.77 -35.33
CA GLY A 262 -38.24 7.59 -36.23
C GLY A 262 -39.00 6.77 -37.28
N ILE A 263 -39.34 5.51 -36.99
CA ILE A 263 -40.00 4.57 -37.90
C ILE A 263 -41.29 4.04 -37.26
N ASP A 264 -42.39 4.03 -38.02
CA ASP A 264 -43.71 3.55 -37.56
C ASP A 264 -44.12 2.16 -38.07
N ILE A 265 -43.29 1.55 -38.93
CA ILE A 265 -43.57 0.26 -39.59
C ILE A 265 -42.48 -0.78 -39.29
N ALA A 266 -42.90 -2.03 -39.09
CA ALA A 266 -41.97 -3.13 -38.77
C ALA A 266 -41.02 -3.45 -39.93
N ASP A 267 -41.51 -3.30 -41.17
CA ASP A 267 -40.75 -3.49 -42.40
C ASP A 267 -41.04 -2.44 -43.48
N SER A 268 -40.11 -2.26 -44.44
CA SER A 268 -40.16 -1.12 -45.36
C SER A 268 -41.35 -1.11 -46.32
N GLU A 269 -42.01 -2.26 -46.51
CA GLU A 269 -43.20 -2.41 -47.35
C GLU A 269 -44.49 -2.57 -46.52
N ASN A 270 -44.40 -2.48 -45.19
CA ASN A 270 -45.52 -2.65 -44.25
C ASN A 270 -46.30 -3.95 -44.50
N LYS A 271 -45.59 -5.06 -44.71
CA LYS A 271 -46.17 -6.40 -44.88
C LYS A 271 -46.76 -6.93 -43.57
N PHE A 272 -46.36 -6.37 -42.43
CA PHE A 272 -46.80 -6.78 -41.09
C PHE A 272 -47.50 -5.62 -40.35
N PRO A 273 -48.67 -5.14 -40.83
CA PRO A 273 -49.31 -3.95 -40.30
C PRO A 273 -49.79 -4.07 -38.84
N ASP A 274 -49.98 -5.29 -38.33
CA ASP A 274 -50.44 -5.57 -36.96
C ASP A 274 -49.32 -5.50 -35.92
N ILE A 275 -48.06 -5.49 -36.36
CA ILE A 275 -46.90 -5.37 -35.48
C ILE A 275 -46.60 -3.88 -35.31
N LYS A 276 -46.62 -3.41 -34.06
CA LYS A 276 -46.44 -2.01 -33.71
C LYS A 276 -45.18 -1.82 -32.88
N GLY A 277 -44.51 -0.70 -33.09
CA GLY A 277 -43.46 -0.22 -32.20
C GLY A 277 -44.07 0.42 -30.96
N LEU A 278 -43.22 0.68 -29.98
CA LEU A 278 -43.56 1.36 -28.74
C LEU A 278 -42.80 2.69 -28.68
N THR A 279 -43.30 3.66 -27.93
CA THR A 279 -42.56 4.86 -27.54
C THR A 279 -41.49 4.53 -26.50
N THR A 280 -40.52 5.43 -26.28
CA THR A 280 -39.48 5.22 -25.27
C THR A 280 -40.08 5.03 -23.87
N ALA A 281 -41.13 5.77 -23.53
CA ALA A 281 -41.81 5.65 -22.24
C ALA A 281 -42.56 4.32 -22.08
N GLU A 282 -43.19 3.81 -23.14
CA GLU A 282 -43.95 2.55 -23.11
C GLU A 282 -43.05 1.32 -22.88
N PHE A 283 -41.77 1.37 -23.26
CA PHE A 283 -40.81 0.30 -22.94
C PHE A 283 -40.61 0.11 -21.43
N GLY A 284 -40.85 1.14 -20.62
CA GLY A 284 -40.69 1.09 -19.17
C GLY A 284 -41.84 0.38 -18.44
N ASP A 285 -42.93 0.02 -19.12
CA ASP A 285 -44.08 -0.65 -18.52
C ASP A 285 -44.16 -2.11 -18.99
N SER A 286 -43.94 -3.05 -18.07
CA SER A 286 -43.99 -4.50 -18.34
C SER A 286 -45.35 -4.97 -18.87
N ASN A 287 -46.44 -4.25 -18.62
CA ASN A 287 -47.78 -4.59 -19.14
C ASN A 287 -47.88 -4.45 -20.67
N ASN A 288 -46.94 -3.76 -21.31
CA ASN A 288 -46.86 -3.70 -22.77
C ASN A 288 -46.25 -4.97 -23.38
N PHE A 289 -45.75 -5.90 -22.55
CA PHE A 289 -45.05 -7.12 -22.95
C PHE A 289 -45.75 -8.38 -22.41
N ASN A 290 -47.08 -8.48 -22.56
CA ASN A 290 -47.93 -9.52 -21.95
C ASN A 290 -47.56 -10.99 -22.24
N LEU A 291 -46.68 -11.25 -23.21
CA LEU A 291 -46.21 -12.59 -23.58
C LEU A 291 -44.74 -12.83 -23.20
N TRP A 292 -44.11 -11.88 -22.51
CA TRP A 292 -42.76 -12.02 -21.98
C TRP A 292 -42.81 -12.48 -20.53
N ASP A 293 -41.86 -13.33 -20.17
CA ASP A 293 -41.71 -13.86 -18.81
C ASP A 293 -40.80 -12.92 -17.99
N PHE A 294 -41.41 -12.07 -17.15
CA PHE A 294 -40.69 -11.18 -16.24
C PHE A 294 -40.30 -11.83 -14.92
N ASP A 295 -40.76 -13.07 -14.67
CA ASP A 295 -40.37 -13.81 -13.48
C ASP A 295 -39.02 -14.51 -13.71
N ALA A 296 -38.72 -14.96 -14.94
CA ALA A 296 -37.52 -15.73 -15.24
C ALA A 296 -36.62 -15.20 -16.36
N THR A 297 -37.13 -14.42 -17.32
CA THR A 297 -36.35 -14.04 -18.52
C THR A 297 -36.02 -12.55 -18.57
N TRP A 298 -36.99 -11.69 -18.26
CA TRP A 298 -36.89 -10.25 -18.42
C TRP A 298 -37.03 -9.50 -17.09
N ALA A 299 -36.40 -8.35 -16.96
CA ALA A 299 -36.63 -7.42 -15.86
C ALA A 299 -36.66 -6.00 -16.41
N ILE A 300 -37.59 -5.17 -15.93
CA ILE A 300 -37.55 -3.74 -16.22
C ILE A 300 -36.46 -3.13 -15.35
N ALA A 301 -35.42 -2.60 -15.99
CA ALA A 301 -34.32 -1.91 -15.31
C ALA A 301 -33.95 -0.64 -16.05
N LYS A 302 -33.26 0.26 -15.37
CA LYS A 302 -32.71 1.48 -15.95
C LYS A 302 -31.19 1.38 -15.94
N LEU A 303 -30.61 1.03 -17.09
CA LEU A 303 -29.18 0.77 -17.20
C LEU A 303 -28.46 1.95 -17.88
N THR A 304 -27.65 2.65 -17.10
CA THR A 304 -26.90 3.84 -17.53
C THR A 304 -25.86 3.54 -18.62
N ALA A 305 -25.37 2.30 -18.67
CA ALA A 305 -24.41 1.83 -19.67
C ALA A 305 -24.96 1.80 -21.10
N TYR A 306 -26.29 1.89 -21.29
CA TYR A 306 -26.92 1.79 -22.62
C TYR A 306 -27.56 3.11 -23.05
N ASP A 307 -28.71 3.46 -22.47
CA ASP A 307 -29.40 4.71 -22.81
C ASP A 307 -30.13 5.37 -21.64
N ASN A 308 -29.94 4.83 -20.42
CA ASN A 308 -30.46 5.41 -19.19
C ASN A 308 -32.00 5.56 -19.18
N GLN A 309 -32.72 4.67 -19.87
CA GLN A 309 -34.18 4.57 -19.83
C GLN A 309 -34.62 3.26 -19.17
N PHE A 310 -35.83 3.23 -18.62
CA PHE A 310 -36.43 1.97 -18.16
C PHE A 310 -36.77 1.10 -19.36
N ARG A 311 -36.17 -0.07 -19.43
CA ARG A 311 -36.40 -1.04 -20.52
C ARG A 311 -36.39 -2.47 -19.99
N PRO A 312 -37.00 -3.43 -20.70
CA PRO A 312 -36.84 -4.83 -20.35
C PRO A 312 -35.44 -5.30 -20.75
N TYR A 313 -34.67 -5.81 -19.79
CA TYR A 313 -33.37 -6.43 -20.03
C TYR A 313 -33.42 -7.91 -19.67
N LEU A 314 -32.55 -8.69 -20.30
CA LEU A 314 -32.44 -10.11 -20.01
C LEU A 314 -31.82 -10.31 -18.63
N GLN A 315 -32.55 -10.94 -17.72
CA GLN A 315 -32.11 -11.18 -16.33
C GLN A 315 -30.76 -11.91 -16.28
N ARG A 316 -30.58 -12.91 -17.15
CA ARG A 316 -29.33 -13.68 -17.20
C ARG A 316 -28.13 -12.88 -17.72
N LEU A 317 -28.33 -11.83 -18.51
CA LEU A 317 -27.23 -10.97 -18.99
C LEU A 317 -26.90 -9.84 -18.01
N SER A 318 -27.75 -9.60 -17.01
CA SER A 318 -27.59 -8.57 -16.00
C SER A 318 -27.22 -9.13 -14.62
N ALA A 319 -27.01 -10.44 -14.48
CA ALA A 319 -26.67 -11.06 -13.20
C ALA A 319 -25.34 -10.53 -12.63
N ARG A 320 -25.33 -10.19 -11.34
CA ARG A 320 -24.19 -9.72 -10.54
C ARG A 320 -24.15 -10.39 -9.20
N THR A 321 -22.96 -10.65 -8.68
CA THR A 321 -22.77 -11.35 -7.39
C THR A 321 -22.50 -10.35 -6.29
N VAL A 322 -23.21 -10.50 -5.16
CA VAL A 322 -22.88 -9.87 -3.88
C VAL A 322 -22.37 -10.98 -2.99
N SER A 323 -21.09 -10.94 -2.64
CA SER A 323 -20.50 -11.86 -1.66
C SER A 323 -20.30 -11.13 -0.33
N LEU A 324 -20.60 -11.80 0.77
CA LEU A 324 -20.43 -11.26 2.11
C LEU A 324 -19.43 -12.09 2.91
N SER A 325 -18.64 -11.42 3.74
CA SER A 325 -17.77 -12.05 4.73
C SER A 325 -17.78 -11.25 6.04
N THR A 326 -17.19 -11.80 7.09
CA THR A 326 -16.93 -11.10 8.35
C THR A 326 -15.42 -11.00 8.58
N ASN A 327 -14.99 -10.11 9.48
CA ASN A 327 -13.58 -10.11 9.93
C ASN A 327 -13.25 -11.31 10.83
N ASP A 328 -14.26 -11.87 11.51
CA ASP A 328 -14.20 -13.15 12.22
C ASP A 328 -15.63 -13.70 12.36
N ASP A 329 -15.86 -14.93 11.89
CA ASP A 329 -17.21 -15.54 11.86
C ASP A 329 -17.77 -15.81 13.27
N SER A 330 -16.95 -15.74 14.31
CA SER A 330 -17.40 -15.81 15.70
C SER A 330 -17.97 -14.48 16.23
N PHE A 331 -17.71 -13.36 15.56
CA PHE A 331 -18.07 -12.02 16.06
C PHE A 331 -19.44 -11.55 15.58
N GLY A 332 -20.01 -12.19 14.57
CA GLY A 332 -21.31 -11.84 14.03
C GLY A 332 -21.69 -12.67 12.82
N SER A 333 -22.81 -12.30 12.20
CA SER A 333 -23.32 -12.92 10.99
C SER A 333 -23.75 -11.85 9.99
N VAL A 334 -23.81 -12.24 8.72
CA VAL A 334 -24.18 -11.37 7.61
C VAL A 334 -25.27 -12.05 6.77
N GLU A 335 -26.18 -11.25 6.23
CA GLU A 335 -27.26 -11.69 5.35
C GLU A 335 -27.38 -10.76 4.14
N GLY A 336 -27.85 -11.30 3.01
CA GLY A 336 -28.06 -10.55 1.77
C GLY A 336 -27.04 -10.84 0.67
N ASP A 337 -26.23 -11.89 0.81
CA ASP A 337 -25.39 -12.40 -0.27
C ASP A 337 -26.23 -13.10 -1.36
N GLY A 338 -25.68 -13.20 -2.56
CA GLY A 338 -26.29 -13.93 -3.66
C GLY A 338 -26.14 -13.26 -5.02
N VAL A 339 -26.91 -13.75 -5.99
CA VAL A 339 -26.93 -13.22 -7.34
C VAL A 339 -28.11 -12.27 -7.50
N TYR A 340 -27.80 -11.03 -7.81
CA TYR A 340 -28.74 -9.94 -8.08
C TYR A 340 -28.71 -9.58 -9.56
N HIS A 341 -29.62 -8.70 -9.99
CA HIS A 341 -29.58 -8.13 -11.34
C HIS A 341 -29.08 -6.69 -11.28
N ALA A 342 -28.24 -6.31 -12.24
CA ALA A 342 -27.76 -4.97 -12.40
C ALA A 342 -28.94 -3.98 -12.54
N GLY A 343 -28.87 -2.85 -11.83
CA GLY A 343 -29.93 -1.85 -11.72
C GLY A 343 -30.95 -2.12 -10.61
N ASN A 344 -30.94 -3.29 -9.96
CA ASN A 344 -31.76 -3.54 -8.77
C ASN A 344 -31.05 -3.07 -7.50
N ASN A 345 -31.81 -2.78 -6.45
CA ASN A 345 -31.24 -2.56 -5.13
C ASN A 345 -31.06 -3.88 -4.38
N ALA A 346 -29.89 -4.06 -3.75
CA ALA A 346 -29.67 -5.07 -2.72
C ALA A 346 -29.68 -4.40 -1.34
N THR A 347 -29.96 -5.18 -0.30
CA THR A 347 -29.81 -4.76 1.09
C THR A 347 -29.07 -5.85 1.83
N ILE A 348 -27.95 -5.47 2.46
CA ILE A 348 -27.11 -6.37 3.25
C ILE A 348 -27.24 -5.99 4.72
N THR A 349 -27.24 -6.99 5.60
CA THR A 349 -27.44 -6.78 7.03
C THR A 349 -26.36 -7.51 7.82
N ALA A 350 -25.77 -6.82 8.80
CA ALA A 350 -24.82 -7.39 9.75
C ALA A 350 -25.48 -7.50 11.13
N THR A 351 -25.44 -8.69 11.72
CA THR A 351 -25.94 -8.93 13.08
C THR A 351 -24.78 -9.32 13.98
N PRO A 352 -24.34 -8.45 14.90
CA PRO A 352 -23.29 -8.77 15.86
C PRO A 352 -23.68 -9.95 16.76
N ALA A 353 -22.69 -10.79 17.09
CA ALA A 353 -22.83 -11.77 18.16
C ALA A 353 -22.93 -11.07 19.52
N ASN A 354 -23.35 -11.80 20.55
CA ASN A 354 -23.38 -11.25 21.89
C ASN A 354 -21.96 -10.81 22.31
N GLU A 355 -21.85 -9.68 22.99
CA GLU A 355 -20.58 -9.00 23.33
C GLU A 355 -19.76 -8.40 22.18
N TYR A 356 -20.33 -8.30 20.97
CA TYR A 356 -19.70 -7.58 19.86
C TYR A 356 -20.54 -6.39 19.42
N ASN A 357 -19.87 -5.41 18.83
CA ASN A 357 -20.48 -4.29 18.12
C ASN A 357 -20.15 -4.41 16.63
N PHE A 358 -21.14 -4.13 15.77
CA PHE A 358 -20.87 -3.86 14.36
C PHE A 358 -20.28 -2.45 14.24
N ILE A 359 -19.23 -2.30 13.43
CA ILE A 359 -18.53 -1.04 13.23
C ILE A 359 -18.80 -0.48 11.83
N HIS A 360 -18.54 -1.25 10.77
CA HIS A 360 -18.77 -0.81 9.40
C HIS A 360 -18.71 -1.96 8.38
N TRP A 361 -19.15 -1.66 7.15
CA TRP A 361 -18.97 -2.46 5.95
C TRP A 361 -17.77 -1.96 5.13
N LEU A 362 -16.93 -2.88 4.66
CA LEU A 362 -15.81 -2.62 3.76
C LEU A 362 -16.05 -3.18 2.36
N ASN A 363 -15.60 -2.47 1.32
CA ASN A 363 -15.33 -3.02 -0.01
C ASN A 363 -13.83 -2.85 -0.29
N GLY A 364 -13.07 -3.95 -0.21
CA GLY A 364 -11.61 -3.90 -0.09
C GLY A 364 -11.19 -3.12 1.16
N GLU A 365 -10.46 -2.01 1.00
CA GLU A 365 -10.02 -1.14 2.10
C GLU A 365 -10.96 0.04 2.37
N THR A 366 -12.03 0.20 1.57
CA THR A 366 -12.91 1.38 1.64
C THR A 366 -14.13 1.12 2.51
N ILE A 367 -14.37 2.00 3.49
CA ILE A 367 -15.61 2.01 4.29
C ILE A 367 -16.76 2.51 3.42
N VAL A 368 -17.77 1.66 3.21
CA VAL A 368 -18.94 1.98 2.38
C VAL A 368 -20.18 2.35 3.21
N SER A 369 -20.27 1.87 4.45
CA SER A 369 -21.35 2.19 5.37
C SER A 369 -20.96 1.91 6.82
N THR A 370 -21.40 2.76 7.75
CA THR A 370 -21.33 2.50 9.20
C THR A 370 -22.65 1.98 9.77
N ASP A 371 -23.69 1.89 8.94
CA ASP A 371 -24.98 1.33 9.33
C ASP A 371 -24.97 -0.19 9.11
N ALA A 372 -25.44 -0.94 10.09
CA ALA A 372 -25.48 -2.41 10.04
C ALA A 372 -26.37 -2.94 8.90
N GLU A 373 -27.40 -2.17 8.53
CA GLU A 373 -28.20 -2.38 7.31
C GLU A 373 -27.73 -1.39 6.24
N TYR A 374 -27.34 -1.90 5.07
CA TYR A 374 -26.84 -1.09 3.96
C TYR A 374 -27.53 -1.47 2.65
N SER A 375 -28.21 -0.50 2.03
CA SER A 375 -28.87 -0.67 0.73
C SER A 375 -28.14 0.10 -0.37
N PHE A 376 -27.96 -0.55 -1.52
CA PHE A 376 -27.24 0.01 -2.66
C PHE A 376 -27.75 -0.55 -3.99
N GLU A 377 -27.55 0.19 -5.08
CA GLU A 377 -27.85 -0.27 -6.44
C GLU A 377 -26.73 -1.20 -6.93
N ILE A 378 -27.11 -2.33 -7.50
CA ILE A 378 -26.20 -3.32 -8.04
C ILE A 378 -25.76 -2.89 -9.43
N THR A 379 -24.49 -2.55 -9.61
CA THR A 379 -23.93 -2.18 -10.93
C THR A 379 -22.88 -3.17 -11.44
N ASN A 380 -22.20 -3.84 -10.52
CA ASN A 380 -21.10 -4.78 -10.74
C ASN A 380 -21.09 -5.83 -9.64
N ASP A 381 -20.25 -6.85 -9.80
CA ASP A 381 -19.98 -7.81 -8.72
C ASP A 381 -19.28 -7.07 -7.58
N VAL A 382 -19.64 -7.42 -6.34
CA VAL A 382 -19.14 -6.76 -5.13
C VAL A 382 -18.90 -7.77 -4.02
N ASP A 383 -17.81 -7.57 -3.30
CA ASP A 383 -17.45 -8.34 -2.12
C ASP A 383 -17.42 -7.38 -0.92
N TYR A 384 -18.33 -7.55 0.04
CA TYR A 384 -18.39 -6.74 1.25
C TYR A 384 -17.98 -7.54 2.49
N GLN A 385 -17.21 -6.92 3.38
CA GLN A 385 -16.87 -7.49 4.69
C GLN A 385 -17.53 -6.68 5.80
N ALA A 386 -18.25 -7.35 6.70
CA ALA A 386 -18.72 -6.76 7.96
C ALA A 386 -17.59 -6.80 9.00
N VAL A 387 -17.31 -5.65 9.60
CA VAL A 387 -16.30 -5.53 10.65
C VAL A 387 -16.97 -5.38 12.00
N PHE A 388 -16.63 -6.30 12.90
CA PHE A 388 -17.08 -6.32 14.28
C PHE A 388 -15.91 -6.15 15.26
N GLU A 389 -16.17 -5.60 16.44
CA GLU A 389 -15.20 -5.51 17.54
C GLU A 389 -15.85 -5.94 18.86
N LEU A 390 -15.03 -6.38 19.82
CA LEU A 390 -15.52 -6.68 21.18
C LEU A 390 -16.07 -5.41 21.84
N LYS A 391 -17.16 -5.57 22.58
CA LYS A 391 -17.64 -4.54 23.52
C LYS A 391 -16.58 -4.27 24.57
N LYS A 392 -16.58 -3.04 25.09
CA LYS A 392 -15.69 -2.58 26.13
C LYS A 392 -16.49 -2.12 27.33
N TYR A 393 -16.01 -2.45 28.52
CA TYR A 393 -16.63 -2.13 29.80
C TYR A 393 -15.67 -1.36 30.70
N THR A 394 -16.21 -0.42 31.46
CA THR A 394 -15.46 0.47 32.33
C THR A 394 -15.55 0.00 33.78
N ILE A 395 -14.39 -0.15 34.43
CA ILE A 395 -14.30 -0.37 35.87
C ILE A 395 -13.87 0.95 36.52
N THR A 396 -14.82 1.61 37.18
CA THR A 396 -14.60 2.93 37.79
C THR A 396 -14.01 2.79 39.18
N VAL A 397 -12.86 3.42 39.40
CA VAL A 397 -12.17 3.45 40.69
C VAL A 397 -12.54 4.72 41.45
N THR A 398 -13.01 4.58 42.68
CA THR A 398 -13.19 5.70 43.62
C THR A 398 -12.21 5.55 44.79
N GLN A 399 -11.23 6.44 44.86
CA GLN A 399 -10.16 6.37 45.86
C GLN A 399 -10.49 7.21 47.10
N GLY A 400 -10.35 6.61 48.30
CA GLY A 400 -10.43 7.33 49.58
C GLY A 400 -9.16 8.15 49.89
N THR A 401 -9.22 9.11 50.82
CA THR A 401 -8.15 10.11 51.06
C THR A 401 -6.87 9.60 51.75
N ASN A 402 -6.77 8.33 52.16
CA ASN A 402 -5.64 7.81 52.98
C ASN A 402 -5.11 6.44 52.49
N GLY A 403 -5.15 6.23 51.19
CA GLY A 403 -4.59 5.05 50.52
C GLY A 403 -4.84 5.07 49.02
N THR A 404 -4.39 4.05 48.30
CA THR A 404 -4.44 3.97 46.83
C THR A 404 -5.11 2.69 46.35
N ILE A 405 -5.70 2.75 45.15
CA ILE A 405 -6.17 1.60 44.38
C ILE A 405 -5.47 1.68 43.02
N THR A 406 -4.78 0.61 42.61
CA THR A 406 -3.99 0.56 41.37
C THR A 406 -4.38 -0.69 40.56
N PRO A 407 -4.64 -0.58 39.24
CA PRO A 407 -4.63 0.63 38.43
C PRO A 407 -5.80 1.59 38.76
N SER A 408 -5.77 2.79 38.19
CA SER A 408 -6.92 3.70 38.21
C SER A 408 -8.08 3.16 37.34
N THR A 409 -9.15 3.94 37.15
CA THR A 409 -10.26 3.59 36.25
C THR A 409 -9.73 3.02 34.92
N THR A 410 -10.17 1.81 34.59
CA THR A 410 -9.68 1.04 33.44
C THR A 410 -10.86 0.64 32.55
N VAL A 411 -10.64 0.62 31.23
CA VAL A 411 -11.56 0.06 30.25
C VAL A 411 -10.99 -1.27 29.77
N VAL A 412 -11.79 -2.34 29.84
CA VAL A 412 -11.39 -3.70 29.46
C VAL A 412 -12.31 -4.24 28.37
N ASP A 413 -11.78 -5.11 27.51
CA ASP A 413 -12.59 -5.84 26.54
C ASP A 413 -13.50 -6.83 27.26
N SER A 414 -14.71 -7.05 26.71
CA SER A 414 -15.69 -7.99 27.26
C SER A 414 -15.08 -9.37 27.50
N GLY A 415 -15.35 -9.94 28.68
CA GLY A 415 -14.84 -11.23 29.14
C GLY A 415 -13.40 -11.21 29.67
N SER A 416 -12.73 -10.05 29.65
CA SER A 416 -11.40 -9.91 30.26
C SER A 416 -11.49 -9.86 31.79
N SER A 417 -10.37 -10.16 32.45
CA SER A 417 -10.24 -10.03 33.92
C SER A 417 -9.29 -8.88 34.27
N GLN A 418 -9.57 -8.16 35.36
CA GLN A 418 -8.75 -7.04 35.85
C GLN A 418 -8.53 -7.16 37.35
N ILE A 419 -7.26 -7.12 37.76
CA ILE A 419 -6.85 -7.07 39.16
C ILE A 419 -6.61 -5.63 39.62
N PHE A 420 -7.01 -5.32 40.85
CA PHE A 420 -6.74 -4.07 41.54
C PHE A 420 -6.02 -4.37 42.87
N THR A 421 -4.96 -3.62 43.15
CA THR A 421 -4.23 -3.65 44.42
C THR A 421 -4.60 -2.42 45.24
N ILE A 422 -4.92 -2.61 46.52
CA ILE A 422 -5.31 -1.60 47.48
C ILE A 422 -4.20 -1.47 48.54
N VAL A 423 -3.69 -0.27 48.74
CA VAL A 423 -2.61 0.01 49.70
C VAL A 423 -3.02 1.16 50.62
N ALA A 424 -3.00 0.94 51.93
CA ALA A 424 -3.21 2.01 52.90
C ALA A 424 -1.95 2.88 53.04
N SER A 425 -2.12 4.19 53.27
CA SER A 425 -1.00 5.07 53.62
C SER A 425 -0.48 4.78 55.03
N GLU A 426 0.75 5.21 55.33
CA GLU A 426 1.34 5.08 56.66
C GLU A 426 0.44 5.69 57.75
N GLY A 427 0.27 4.99 58.88
CA GLY A 427 -0.66 5.37 59.96
C GLY A 427 -2.12 4.98 59.72
N TYR A 428 -2.45 4.33 58.58
CA TYR A 428 -3.80 3.87 58.25
C TYR A 428 -3.84 2.38 57.92
N GLU A 429 -4.98 1.76 58.15
CA GLU A 429 -5.31 0.40 57.68
C GLU A 429 -6.55 0.40 56.79
N ILE A 430 -6.68 -0.62 55.92
CA ILE A 430 -7.85 -0.78 55.06
C ILE A 430 -9.06 -1.10 55.94
N SER A 431 -10.09 -0.27 55.88
CA SER A 431 -11.33 -0.47 56.64
C SER A 431 -12.34 -1.31 55.86
N ASP A 432 -12.49 -1.09 54.56
CA ASP A 432 -13.38 -1.87 53.68
C ASP A 432 -13.08 -1.63 52.20
N VAL A 433 -13.43 -2.59 51.35
CA VAL A 433 -13.45 -2.48 49.89
C VAL A 433 -14.87 -2.77 49.39
N LEU A 434 -15.50 -1.80 48.72
CA LEU A 434 -16.82 -1.94 48.10
C LEU A 434 -16.67 -2.22 46.61
N VAL A 435 -17.39 -3.22 46.11
CA VAL A 435 -17.52 -3.53 44.68
C VAL A 435 -18.99 -3.45 44.29
N ASP A 436 -19.31 -2.59 43.34
CA ASP A 436 -20.70 -2.29 42.93
C ASP A 436 -21.62 -1.89 44.10
N GLY A 437 -21.03 -1.23 45.10
CA GLY A 437 -21.73 -0.80 46.32
C GLY A 437 -21.82 -1.87 47.41
N GLU A 438 -21.39 -3.11 47.15
CA GLU A 438 -21.41 -4.22 48.11
C GLU A 438 -20.05 -4.43 48.77
N SER A 439 -20.04 -4.57 50.10
CA SER A 439 -18.83 -4.75 50.90
C SER A 439 -18.20 -6.11 50.68
N GLN A 440 -16.91 -6.09 50.37
CA GLN A 440 -16.05 -7.27 50.23
C GLN A 440 -15.17 -7.48 51.46
N GLY A 441 -15.13 -6.51 52.39
CA GLY A 441 -14.32 -6.55 53.60
C GLY A 441 -12.89 -6.06 53.39
N VAL A 442 -12.05 -6.33 54.39
CA VAL A 442 -10.64 -5.90 54.41
C VAL A 442 -9.81 -6.81 53.51
N MET A 443 -9.34 -6.28 52.38
CA MET A 443 -8.47 -6.98 51.44
C MET A 443 -7.49 -6.03 50.75
N ALA A 444 -6.30 -6.52 50.43
CA ALA A 444 -5.26 -5.77 49.72
C ALA A 444 -5.35 -5.93 48.19
N GLU A 445 -6.15 -6.87 47.69
CA GLU A 445 -6.34 -7.10 46.25
C GLU A 445 -7.77 -7.53 45.94
N TYR A 446 -8.30 -7.11 44.79
CA TYR A 446 -9.57 -7.56 44.24
C TYR A 446 -9.45 -7.80 42.73
N THR A 447 -9.98 -8.93 42.24
CA THR A 447 -9.98 -9.27 40.82
C THR A 447 -11.40 -9.34 40.29
N PHE A 448 -11.71 -8.47 39.32
CA PHE A 448 -12.85 -8.68 38.44
C PHE A 448 -12.51 -9.77 37.44
N THR A 449 -13.31 -10.81 37.36
CA THR A 449 -13.16 -11.90 36.39
C THR A 449 -14.29 -11.86 35.38
N ASP A 450 -14.00 -12.10 34.11
CA ASP A 450 -15.01 -12.22 33.04
C ASP A 450 -15.96 -11.01 33.02
N VAL A 451 -15.39 -9.83 32.78
CA VAL A 451 -16.12 -8.54 32.85
C VAL A 451 -17.07 -8.41 31.67
N MET A 452 -18.38 -8.38 31.95
CA MET A 452 -19.45 -8.36 30.95
C MET A 452 -20.39 -7.15 31.11
N SER A 453 -20.03 -6.21 31.99
CA SER A 453 -20.73 -4.95 32.24
C SER A 453 -19.80 -3.96 32.92
N ASP A 454 -20.17 -2.69 32.98
CA ASP A 454 -19.46 -1.69 33.78
C ASP A 454 -19.50 -2.05 35.27
N HIS A 455 -18.42 -1.77 36.00
CA HIS A 455 -18.29 -2.03 37.42
C HIS A 455 -17.70 -0.83 38.17
N THR A 456 -17.78 -0.86 39.50
CA THR A 456 -17.17 0.13 40.39
C THR A 456 -16.39 -0.55 41.52
N ILE A 457 -15.27 0.05 41.93
CA ILE A 457 -14.50 -0.35 43.12
C ILE A 457 -14.12 0.87 43.96
N THR A 458 -14.35 0.79 45.28
CA THR A 458 -14.06 1.86 46.24
C THR A 458 -13.37 1.29 47.46
N ALA A 459 -12.33 1.97 47.98
CA ALA A 459 -11.65 1.57 49.22
C ALA A 459 -11.76 2.66 50.29
N SER A 460 -11.98 2.25 51.53
CA SER A 460 -12.01 3.11 52.71
C SER A 460 -10.91 2.73 53.69
N PHE A 461 -10.38 3.71 54.42
CA PHE A 461 -9.23 3.55 55.31
C PHE A 461 -9.54 4.15 56.69
N THR A 462 -9.04 3.54 57.76
CA THR A 462 -9.16 4.03 59.14
C THR A 462 -7.78 4.25 59.76
N GLU A 463 -7.65 5.27 60.62
CA GLU A 463 -6.39 5.63 61.30
C GLU A 463 -6.06 4.63 62.41
N VAL A 464 -4.79 4.28 62.55
CA VAL A 464 -4.27 3.40 63.61
C VAL A 464 -3.79 4.27 64.77
N VAL A 465 -4.47 4.18 65.93
CA VAL A 465 -4.14 4.98 67.13
C VAL A 465 -3.36 4.13 68.15
N VAL A 466 -2.15 4.57 68.53
CA VAL A 466 -1.34 3.96 69.60
C VAL A 466 -1.34 4.86 70.87
N PRO A 467 -1.42 4.30 72.09
CA PRO A 467 -1.31 5.08 73.33
C PRO A 467 0.09 5.66 73.53
N THR A 468 0.21 6.79 74.24
CA THR A 468 1.50 7.46 74.49
C THR A 468 1.74 7.72 75.98
N TYR A 469 2.99 7.69 76.45
CA TYR A 469 3.41 7.98 77.82
C TYR A 469 4.48 9.08 77.89
N THR A 470 4.48 9.87 78.97
CA THR A 470 5.37 11.02 79.15
C THR A 470 6.57 10.69 80.04
N LEU A 471 7.78 10.91 79.53
CA LEU A 471 9.03 10.78 80.26
C LEU A 471 9.52 12.16 80.68
N THR A 472 9.32 12.51 81.96
CA THR A 472 9.59 13.84 82.52
C THR A 472 11.05 13.99 82.94
N VAL A 473 11.73 15.01 82.40
CA VAL A 473 13.09 15.37 82.78
C VAL A 473 13.04 16.55 83.76
N VAL A 474 13.59 16.35 84.96
CA VAL A 474 13.76 17.43 85.94
C VAL A 474 15.18 17.98 85.79
N GLN A 475 15.28 19.13 85.12
CA GLN A 475 16.56 19.79 84.89
C GLN A 475 17.14 20.37 86.18
N VAL A 476 18.46 20.27 86.32
CA VAL A 476 19.23 20.82 87.44
C VAL A 476 20.36 21.71 86.91
N SER A 477 20.86 22.63 87.73
CA SER A 477 22.03 23.45 87.37
C SER A 477 23.31 22.61 87.30
N ASN A 478 24.24 22.99 86.42
CA ASN A 478 25.61 22.44 86.26
C ASN A 478 25.73 21.09 85.50
N GLY A 479 24.70 20.74 84.73
CA GLY A 479 24.74 19.72 83.68
C GLY A 479 23.40 19.63 82.94
N THR A 480 23.26 18.68 82.03
CA THR A 480 22.07 18.51 81.18
C THR A 480 21.65 17.04 81.09
N ILE A 481 20.35 16.81 80.95
CA ILE A 481 19.78 15.52 80.56
C ILE A 481 19.09 15.73 79.20
N THR A 482 19.45 14.94 78.20
CA THR A 482 18.98 15.06 76.81
C THR A 482 18.45 13.71 76.30
N PRO A 483 17.30 13.66 75.60
CA PRO A 483 16.41 14.77 75.26
C PRO A 483 15.73 15.38 76.50
N SER A 484 15.07 16.54 76.35
CA SER A 484 14.19 17.09 77.39
C SER A 484 12.94 16.21 77.55
N THR A 485 12.04 16.57 78.48
CA THR A 485 10.75 15.87 78.65
C THR A 485 10.12 15.54 77.29
N THR A 486 9.89 14.25 77.05
CA THR A 486 9.41 13.72 75.77
C THR A 486 8.22 12.80 75.97
N VAL A 487 7.40 12.66 74.94
CA VAL A 487 6.28 11.72 74.89
C VAL A 487 6.66 10.62 73.91
N VAL A 488 6.45 9.37 74.31
CA VAL A 488 6.81 8.19 73.51
C VAL A 488 5.62 7.24 73.41
N ASP A 489 5.56 6.46 72.33
CA ASP A 489 4.50 5.47 72.13
C ASP A 489 4.61 4.31 73.14
N GLU A 490 3.48 3.69 73.49
CA GLU A 490 3.44 2.51 74.36
C GLU A 490 4.35 1.39 73.83
N GLY A 491 5.23 0.89 74.70
CA GLY A 491 6.18 -0.17 74.39
C GLY A 491 7.45 0.29 73.66
N SER A 492 7.62 1.59 73.41
CA SER A 492 8.86 2.14 72.85
C SER A 492 9.97 2.29 73.90
N ASP A 493 11.21 2.33 73.42
CA ASP A 493 12.39 2.60 74.23
C ASP A 493 12.84 4.06 74.07
N GLN A 494 13.27 4.70 75.15
CA GLN A 494 13.86 6.03 75.12
C GLN A 494 15.11 6.11 75.99
N THR A 495 16.21 6.47 75.35
CA THR A 495 17.48 6.73 76.00
C THR A 495 17.64 8.20 76.34
N PHE A 496 18.14 8.49 77.54
CA PHE A 496 18.54 9.81 78.01
C PHE A 496 20.03 9.83 78.31
N THR A 497 20.74 10.81 77.76
CA THR A 497 22.15 11.08 78.04
C THR A 497 22.27 12.18 79.10
N ILE A 498 23.11 11.97 80.11
CA ILE A 498 23.38 12.88 81.19
C ILE A 498 24.82 13.39 81.05
N VAL A 499 24.98 14.69 80.90
CA VAL A 499 26.29 15.33 80.66
C VAL A 499 26.51 16.41 81.72
N ALA A 500 27.60 16.30 82.48
CA ALA A 500 28.02 17.36 83.39
C ALA A 500 28.51 18.59 82.62
N SER A 501 28.23 19.79 83.11
CA SER A 501 28.81 21.00 82.54
C SER A 501 30.32 21.03 82.76
N GLU A 502 31.04 21.73 81.89
CA GLU A 502 32.50 21.88 81.97
C GLU A 502 32.95 22.34 83.37
N GLY A 503 34.02 21.72 83.85
CA GLY A 503 34.48 21.91 85.23
C GLY A 503 33.61 21.24 86.27
N TYR A 504 32.65 20.36 85.93
CA TYR A 504 31.89 19.53 86.87
C TYR A 504 31.88 18.04 86.44
N GLU A 505 31.72 17.12 87.40
CA GLU A 505 31.50 15.67 87.22
C GLU A 505 30.13 15.26 87.78
N ILE A 506 29.52 14.19 87.25
CA ILE A 506 28.23 13.66 87.71
C ILE A 506 28.40 13.09 89.13
N SER A 507 27.57 13.53 90.07
CA SER A 507 27.55 12.99 91.43
C SER A 507 26.46 11.94 91.66
N GLU A 508 25.30 12.05 90.98
CA GLU A 508 24.18 11.08 91.12
C GLU A 508 23.12 11.26 90.01
N VAL A 509 22.46 10.17 89.59
CA VAL A 509 21.24 10.16 88.75
C VAL A 509 20.11 9.39 89.46
N LEU A 510 18.89 9.95 89.45
CA LEU A 510 17.67 9.38 90.03
C LEU A 510 16.65 9.10 88.92
N VAL A 511 16.03 7.91 88.94
CA VAL A 511 14.90 7.54 88.08
C VAL A 511 13.72 7.13 88.97
N ASP A 512 12.58 7.80 88.79
CA ASP A 512 11.38 7.67 89.65
C ASP A 512 11.67 7.80 91.16
N GLY A 513 12.71 8.56 91.50
CA GLY A 513 13.16 8.78 92.87
C GLY A 513 14.16 7.75 93.40
N GLU A 514 14.53 6.72 92.62
CA GLU A 514 15.51 5.70 92.98
C GLU A 514 16.88 5.98 92.34
N SER A 515 17.96 5.88 93.13
CA SER A 515 19.33 6.17 92.69
C SER A 515 19.87 5.10 91.75
N GLN A 516 20.34 5.56 90.58
CA GLN A 516 21.03 4.76 89.58
C GLN A 516 22.55 4.97 89.64
N GLY A 517 23.04 5.77 90.58
CA GLY A 517 24.46 6.07 90.77
C GLY A 517 25.02 7.08 89.75
N VAL A 518 26.34 7.06 89.57
CA VAL A 518 27.05 7.94 88.62
C VAL A 518 27.06 7.27 87.24
N ILE A 519 26.01 7.54 86.46
CA ILE A 519 25.84 7.05 85.09
C ILE A 519 25.70 8.22 84.12
N ALA A 520 26.24 8.09 82.92
CA ALA A 520 26.16 9.09 81.86
C ALA A 520 24.97 8.86 80.91
N GLU A 521 24.26 7.73 81.05
CA GLU A 521 23.15 7.36 80.18
C GLU A 521 22.15 6.47 80.93
N TYR A 522 20.86 6.63 80.66
CA TYR A 522 19.79 5.78 81.15
C TYR A 522 18.73 5.56 80.07
N THR A 523 18.35 4.30 79.82
CA THR A 523 17.30 3.94 78.87
C THR A 523 16.06 3.43 79.60
N PHE A 524 14.92 4.08 79.36
CA PHE A 524 13.62 3.47 79.61
C PHE A 524 13.35 2.51 78.46
N THR A 525 13.16 1.23 78.77
CA THR A 525 12.77 0.21 77.78
C THR A 525 11.33 -0.19 77.99
N ASP A 526 10.60 -0.47 76.91
CA ASP A 526 9.21 -0.94 76.96
C ASP A 526 8.33 -0.03 77.83
N VAL A 527 8.21 1.25 77.44
CA VAL A 527 7.52 2.26 78.26
C VAL A 527 6.01 1.99 78.28
N MET A 528 5.51 1.64 79.47
CA MET A 528 4.08 1.33 79.72
C MET A 528 3.40 2.32 80.68
N SER A 529 4.11 3.38 81.11
CA SER A 529 3.60 4.43 82.00
C SER A 529 4.48 5.67 81.97
N ASP A 530 4.03 6.78 82.56
CA ASP A 530 4.85 7.98 82.74
C ASP A 530 6.01 7.73 83.74
N HIS A 531 7.20 8.29 83.45
CA HIS A 531 8.39 8.17 84.31
C HIS A 531 9.10 9.52 84.49
N THR A 532 9.99 9.63 85.49
CA THR A 532 10.79 10.83 85.77
C THR A 532 12.29 10.54 85.91
N ILE A 533 13.17 11.40 85.38
CA ILE A 533 14.64 11.31 85.54
C ILE A 533 15.25 12.65 86.02
N THR A 534 16.26 12.59 86.90
CA THR A 534 16.96 13.76 87.51
C THR A 534 18.46 13.46 87.72
N ALA A 535 19.36 14.45 87.67
CA ALA A 535 20.82 14.30 87.88
C ALA A 535 21.40 15.33 88.88
N SER A 536 22.66 15.19 89.32
CA SER A 536 23.41 16.11 90.21
C SER A 536 24.92 16.11 89.88
N PHE A 537 25.66 17.21 90.15
CA PHE A 537 27.06 17.43 89.67
C PHE A 537 28.03 18.14 90.69
N THR A 538 29.36 17.95 90.60
CA THR A 538 30.46 18.48 91.50
C THR A 538 31.72 19.01 90.74
N GLU A 539 32.43 20.08 91.17
CA GLU A 539 33.44 20.88 90.36
C GLU A 539 34.93 20.35 90.27
N VAL A 540 35.69 20.58 89.16
CA VAL A 540 37.06 20.09 88.79
C VAL A 540 37.93 21.16 88.00
N VAL A 541 39.29 21.23 88.13
CA VAL A 541 40.20 22.27 87.51
C VAL A 541 41.46 21.71 86.76
N VAL A 542 41.82 22.21 85.55
CA VAL A 542 42.97 21.79 84.66
C VAL A 542 43.68 22.95 83.86
N PRO A 543 44.94 22.81 83.34
CA PRO A 543 45.72 23.84 82.59
C PRO A 543 45.50 23.88 81.04
N THR A 544 45.96 24.92 80.30
CA THR A 544 45.58 25.22 78.87
C THR A 544 46.74 25.61 77.89
N TYR A 545 46.61 25.35 76.58
CA TYR A 545 47.52 25.68 75.44
C TYR A 545 46.80 26.37 74.24
N THR A 546 47.53 27.11 73.37
CA THR A 546 46.95 27.97 72.30
C THR A 546 47.17 27.43 70.88
N LEU A 547 46.11 27.32 70.08
CA LEU A 547 46.14 26.92 68.68
C LEU A 547 45.87 28.13 67.77
N THR A 548 46.86 28.55 66.99
CA THR A 548 46.85 29.78 66.17
C THR A 548 46.40 29.53 64.74
N VAL A 549 45.40 30.27 64.27
CA VAL A 549 44.94 30.26 62.87
C VAL A 549 45.54 31.44 62.11
N VAL A 550 46.19 31.17 60.98
CA VAL A 550 46.66 32.21 60.06
C VAL A 550 45.65 32.33 58.91
N GLN A 551 44.82 33.37 58.96
CA GLN A 551 43.77 33.60 57.98
C GLN A 551 44.35 34.16 56.67
N VAL A 552 43.91 33.62 55.53
CA VAL A 552 44.22 34.13 54.19
C VAL A 552 42.94 34.51 53.43
N SER A 553 43.06 35.31 52.38
CA SER A 553 41.94 35.70 51.50
C SER A 553 41.40 34.50 50.72
N ASN A 554 40.08 34.50 50.43
CA ASN A 554 39.33 33.54 49.59
C ASN A 554 38.88 32.22 50.25
N GLY A 555 38.90 32.17 51.59
CA GLY A 555 38.26 31.12 52.39
C GLY A 555 38.38 31.40 53.89
N THR A 556 37.86 30.50 54.72
CA THR A 556 37.80 30.62 56.18
C THR A 556 38.28 29.34 56.87
N ILE A 557 38.92 29.48 58.03
CA ILE A 557 39.21 28.38 58.96
C ILE A 557 38.47 28.67 60.26
N THR A 558 37.66 27.72 60.73
CA THR A 558 36.79 27.87 61.90
C THR A 558 37.00 26.72 62.87
N PRO A 559 37.13 26.97 64.19
CA PRO A 559 37.10 28.27 64.86
C PRO A 559 38.35 29.14 64.55
N SER A 560 38.30 30.43 64.88
CA SER A 560 39.51 31.27 64.90
C SER A 560 40.48 30.82 66.00
N THR A 561 41.70 31.35 66.04
CA THR A 561 42.70 31.09 67.11
C THR A 561 42.05 30.89 68.48
N THR A 562 42.24 29.72 69.06
CA THR A 562 41.55 29.28 70.29
C THR A 562 42.55 28.73 71.31
N VAL A 563 42.17 28.75 72.59
CA VAL A 563 42.93 28.17 73.70
C VAL A 563 42.16 26.95 74.19
N VAL A 564 42.85 25.83 74.39
CA VAL A 564 42.26 24.53 74.73
C VAL A 564 42.98 23.93 75.93
N ASP A 565 42.31 23.09 76.70
CA ASP A 565 42.90 22.44 77.89
C ASP A 565 43.99 21.42 77.50
N GLU A 566 44.95 21.16 78.39
CA GLU A 566 46.03 20.17 78.20
C GLU A 566 45.45 18.78 77.94
N GLY A 567 45.84 18.19 76.81
CA GLY A 567 45.40 16.87 76.36
C GLY A 567 44.03 16.84 75.68
N SER A 568 43.43 18.02 75.41
CA SER A 568 42.20 18.11 74.62
C SER A 568 42.47 18.05 73.11
N ASP A 569 41.44 17.67 72.37
CA ASP A 569 41.44 17.67 70.91
C ASP A 569 40.70 18.91 70.41
N GLN A 570 41.17 19.51 69.31
CA GLN A 570 40.48 20.60 68.63
C GLN A 570 40.52 20.44 67.12
N THR A 571 39.32 20.44 66.56
CA THR A 571 39.09 20.37 65.12
C THR A 571 38.90 21.75 64.53
N PHE A 572 39.50 21.98 63.36
CA PHE A 572 39.33 23.16 62.53
C PHE A 572 38.73 22.74 61.19
N ILE A 573 37.65 23.41 60.80
CA ILE A 573 37.00 23.26 59.48
C ILE A 573 37.54 24.35 58.56
N ILE A 574 37.98 23.96 57.36
CA ILE A 574 38.46 24.84 56.31
C ILE A 574 37.42 24.89 55.20
N GLU A 575 36.86 26.08 54.94
CA GLU A 575 35.86 26.30 53.90
C GLU A 575 36.38 27.32 52.88
N ALA A 576 36.34 26.99 51.60
CA ALA A 576 36.64 27.95 50.53
C ALA A 576 35.45 28.90 50.30
N SER A 577 35.73 30.15 49.91
CA SER A 577 34.66 31.08 49.50
C SER A 577 34.11 30.72 48.12
N GLU A 578 32.85 31.10 47.84
CA GLU A 578 32.20 30.86 46.54
C GLU A 578 33.09 31.22 45.35
N GLY A 579 33.33 30.26 44.44
CA GLY A 579 34.22 30.40 43.28
C GLY A 579 35.69 30.05 43.55
N PHE A 580 36.02 29.48 44.71
CA PHE A 580 37.35 29.00 45.07
C PHE A 580 37.29 27.58 45.66
N GLU A 581 38.35 26.80 45.47
CA GLU A 581 38.59 25.51 46.11
C GLU A 581 39.87 25.54 46.97
N ILE A 582 39.99 24.63 47.94
CA ILE A 582 41.18 24.52 48.79
C ILE A 582 42.35 24.03 47.93
N SER A 583 43.44 24.80 47.92
CA SER A 583 44.67 24.44 47.22
C SER A 583 45.64 23.66 48.11
N GLU A 584 45.76 24.02 49.39
CA GLU A 584 46.67 23.38 50.35
C GLU A 584 46.35 23.81 51.79
N VAL A 585 46.50 22.90 52.75
CA VAL A 585 46.49 23.19 54.20
C VAL A 585 47.86 22.84 54.81
N LEU A 586 48.41 23.74 55.59
CA LEU A 586 49.68 23.62 56.31
C LEU A 586 49.42 23.61 57.83
N VAL A 587 49.99 22.64 58.53
CA VAL A 587 49.99 22.57 60.00
C VAL A 587 51.42 22.61 60.50
N ASP A 588 51.74 23.59 61.35
CA ASP A 588 53.09 23.92 61.81
C ASP A 588 54.14 24.06 60.68
N GLY A 589 53.66 24.45 59.48
CA GLY A 589 54.49 24.61 58.28
C GLY A 589 54.62 23.37 57.40
N GLU A 590 54.03 22.23 57.78
CA GLU A 590 54.04 20.99 57.00
C GLU A 590 52.71 20.78 56.25
N SER A 591 52.79 20.39 54.98
CA SER A 591 51.62 20.19 54.11
C SER A 591 50.80 18.97 54.50
N GLN A 592 49.51 19.19 54.67
CA GLN A 592 48.49 18.18 54.91
C GLN A 592 47.65 17.91 53.65
N GLY A 593 47.99 18.56 52.52
CA GLY A 593 47.25 18.43 51.26
C GLY A 593 45.94 19.22 51.24
N VAL A 594 45.03 18.81 50.35
CA VAL A 594 43.70 19.42 50.19
C VAL A 594 42.74 18.72 51.13
N ILE A 595 42.52 19.31 52.30
CA ILE A 595 41.62 18.81 53.34
C ILE A 595 40.69 19.95 53.78
N ASP A 596 39.44 19.63 54.04
CA ASP A 596 38.39 20.54 54.52
C ASP A 596 38.24 20.52 56.05
N GLU A 597 38.98 19.65 56.74
CA GLU A 597 39.01 19.55 58.18
C GLU A 597 40.40 19.09 58.68
N TYR A 598 40.86 19.63 59.81
CA TYR A 598 42.04 19.14 60.52
C TYR A 598 41.84 19.14 62.03
N THR A 599 42.16 18.03 62.70
CA THR A 599 42.06 17.89 64.15
C THR A 599 43.44 17.81 64.79
N PHE A 600 43.75 18.74 65.68
CA PHE A 600 44.82 18.57 66.65
C PHE A 600 44.32 17.65 67.76
N THR A 601 44.99 16.53 68.00
CA THR A 601 44.65 15.59 69.07
C THR A 601 45.68 15.64 70.19
N ASP A 602 45.26 15.52 71.44
CA ASP A 602 46.12 15.48 72.63
C ASP A 602 47.06 16.70 72.68
N VAL A 603 46.48 17.90 72.74
CA VAL A 603 47.23 19.16 72.66
C VAL A 603 48.06 19.37 73.93
N MET A 604 49.38 19.21 73.79
CA MET A 604 50.36 19.37 74.87
C MET A 604 51.27 20.61 74.68
N SER A 605 51.02 21.41 73.64
CA SER A 605 51.77 22.63 73.32
C SER A 605 50.99 23.52 72.33
N ASP A 606 51.47 24.75 72.09
CA ASP A 606 50.88 25.64 71.09
C ASP A 606 51.18 25.16 69.64
N HIS A 607 50.20 25.28 68.73
CA HIS A 607 50.32 24.89 67.30
C HIS A 607 49.76 25.96 66.34
N THR A 608 50.06 25.87 65.04
CA THR A 608 49.57 26.78 63.99
C THR A 608 48.95 26.05 62.79
N ILE A 609 47.83 26.54 62.25
CA ILE A 609 47.21 26.05 61.00
C ILE A 609 46.98 27.19 59.99
N THR A 610 47.28 26.93 58.71
CA THR A 610 47.12 27.86 57.57
C THR A 610 46.51 27.13 56.37
N ALA A 611 45.56 27.72 55.66
CA ALA A 611 45.02 27.19 54.40
C ALA A 611 45.34 28.13 53.24
N SER A 612 45.33 27.64 52.00
CA SER A 612 45.47 28.40 50.76
C SER A 612 44.40 27.96 49.77
N PHE A 613 43.87 28.86 48.96
CA PHE A 613 42.73 28.63 48.06
C PHE A 613 43.07 29.03 46.60
N LYS A 614 42.49 28.34 45.62
CA LYS A 614 42.60 28.61 44.17
C LYS A 614 41.20 28.71 43.53
N GLU A 615 41.03 29.41 42.42
CA GLU A 615 39.70 29.56 41.79
C GLU A 615 39.12 28.22 41.31
N GLU A 616 37.81 28.03 41.52
CA GLU A 616 37.02 26.88 41.11
C GLU A 616 36.73 26.95 39.59
N ALA A 617 36.96 25.85 38.86
CA ALA A 617 36.81 25.84 37.41
C ALA A 617 35.33 25.85 36.99
N VAL A 618 34.91 26.86 36.22
CA VAL A 618 33.58 26.90 35.60
C VAL A 618 33.53 25.86 34.47
N LEU A 619 32.59 24.92 34.53
CA LEU A 619 32.37 23.89 33.50
C LEU A 619 31.13 24.22 32.64
N PHE A 620 31.17 23.86 31.37
CA PHE A 620 30.06 23.92 30.41
C PHE A 620 29.81 22.54 29.80
N THR A 621 28.54 22.18 29.63
CA THR A 621 28.14 20.88 29.08
C THR A 621 28.00 20.97 27.56
N ILE A 622 28.62 20.02 26.85
CA ILE A 622 28.35 19.76 25.44
C ILE A 622 27.50 18.48 25.34
N GLN A 623 26.23 18.64 25.00
CA GLN A 623 25.26 17.55 24.90
C GLN A 623 25.35 16.87 23.52
N VAL A 624 25.55 15.54 23.51
CA VAL A 624 25.44 14.72 22.30
C VAL A 624 23.99 14.24 22.16
N ILE A 625 23.37 14.50 21.00
CA ILE A 625 22.04 13.98 20.65
C ILE A 625 22.24 12.70 19.84
N GLU A 626 21.80 11.56 20.41
CA GLU A 626 21.96 10.25 19.80
C GLU A 626 20.92 10.00 18.70
N ASN A 627 21.38 9.52 17.54
CA ASN A 627 20.56 9.08 16.41
C ASN A 627 21.04 7.70 15.93
N GLU A 628 20.16 6.87 15.38
CA GLU A 628 20.45 5.45 15.06
C GLU A 628 21.51 5.20 13.95
N GLY A 629 22.03 6.25 13.30
CA GLY A 629 22.87 6.15 12.09
C GLY A 629 24.39 6.23 12.28
N GLY A 630 24.89 6.50 13.49
CA GLY A 630 26.33 6.59 13.75
C GLY A 630 26.66 6.93 15.21
N ASN A 631 27.94 7.13 15.51
CA ASN A 631 28.43 7.41 16.85
C ASN A 631 29.24 8.71 16.89
N ILE A 632 28.99 9.54 17.90
CA ILE A 632 29.76 10.76 18.16
C ILE A 632 30.61 10.52 19.41
N THR A 633 31.95 10.66 19.30
CA THR A 633 32.91 10.39 20.38
C THR A 633 33.82 11.61 20.64
N PRO A 634 34.01 12.06 21.89
CA PRO A 634 33.46 11.51 23.14
C PRO A 634 31.93 11.67 23.22
N GLY A 635 31.27 11.05 24.19
CA GLY A 635 29.84 11.29 24.46
C GLY A 635 29.61 12.68 25.08
N THR A 636 28.43 12.90 25.67
CA THR A 636 28.16 14.14 26.44
C THR A 636 29.28 14.40 27.46
N THR A 637 29.92 15.56 27.38
CA THR A 637 31.14 15.90 28.14
C THR A 637 31.02 17.27 28.81
N GLU A 638 31.64 17.44 29.98
CA GLU A 638 31.84 18.73 30.63
C GLU A 638 33.22 19.32 30.28
N VAL A 639 33.26 20.59 29.89
CA VAL A 639 34.46 21.29 29.41
C VAL A 639 34.65 22.56 30.22
N SER A 640 35.87 22.80 30.72
CA SER A 640 36.17 24.05 31.45
C SER A 640 36.05 25.27 30.54
N LYS A 641 35.62 26.39 31.12
CA LYS A 641 35.49 27.68 30.43
C LYS A 641 36.79 28.06 29.72
N GLY A 642 36.71 28.29 28.42
CA GLY A 642 37.83 28.67 27.55
C GLY A 642 38.64 27.48 26.99
N GLU A 643 38.40 26.26 27.45
CA GLU A 643 39.00 25.06 26.84
C GLU A 643 38.30 24.69 25.53
N SER A 644 38.96 23.88 24.72
CA SER A 644 38.44 23.40 23.44
C SER A 644 38.33 21.88 23.45
N ILE A 645 37.29 21.34 22.82
CA ILE A 645 37.08 19.89 22.69
C ILE A 645 36.73 19.52 21.25
N THR A 646 37.25 18.39 20.79
CA THR A 646 36.96 17.85 19.45
C THR A 646 36.15 16.57 19.56
N TYR A 647 35.06 16.51 18.79
CA TYR A 647 34.23 15.33 18.59
C TYR A 647 34.54 14.70 17.24
N SER A 648 34.62 13.37 17.21
CA SER A 648 34.68 12.54 16.00
C SER A 648 33.32 11.93 15.74
N ILE A 649 32.86 12.00 14.49
CA ILE A 649 31.59 11.46 14.01
C ILE A 649 31.90 10.27 13.10
N GLU A 650 31.49 9.08 13.52
CA GLU A 650 31.61 7.84 12.76
C GLU A 650 30.23 7.38 12.29
N GLU A 651 30.14 6.91 11.05
CA GLU A 651 28.92 6.34 10.46
C GLU A 651 28.82 4.85 10.82
N ASN A 652 27.62 4.39 11.17
CA ASN A 652 27.36 2.95 11.29
C ASN A 652 27.22 2.29 9.91
N GLU A 653 27.47 0.99 9.82
CA GLU A 653 27.28 0.24 8.58
C GLU A 653 25.83 0.39 8.05
N GLY A 654 25.68 0.73 6.77
CA GLY A 654 24.37 0.96 6.15
C GLY A 654 23.81 2.38 6.31
N TYR A 655 24.59 3.33 6.83
CA TYR A 655 24.21 4.73 6.94
C TYR A 655 25.24 5.66 6.27
N MET A 656 24.77 6.81 5.81
CA MET A 656 25.60 7.87 5.23
C MET A 656 25.29 9.18 5.93
N LEU A 657 26.32 9.87 6.42
CA LEU A 657 26.23 11.16 7.10
C LEU A 657 25.74 12.22 6.12
N VAL A 658 24.65 12.89 6.49
CA VAL A 658 24.04 13.98 5.72
C VAL A 658 24.53 15.32 6.25
N ASP A 659 24.51 15.48 7.58
CA ASP A 659 24.81 16.75 8.23
C ASP A 659 25.22 16.53 9.68
N VAL A 660 26.05 17.41 10.21
CA VAL A 660 26.28 17.57 11.65
C VAL A 660 25.76 18.93 12.05
N GLN A 661 24.83 18.96 13.00
CA GLN A 661 24.26 20.18 13.53
C GLN A 661 24.87 20.50 14.89
N VAL A 662 25.19 21.78 15.09
CA VAL A 662 25.68 22.30 16.37
C VAL A 662 24.76 23.44 16.77
N ASP A 663 24.10 23.29 17.92
CA ASP A 663 23.05 24.21 18.41
C ASP A 663 21.93 24.44 17.39
N GLY A 664 21.60 23.40 16.62
CA GLY A 664 20.60 23.45 15.54
C GLY A 664 21.09 24.10 14.25
N GLU A 665 22.35 24.53 14.15
CA GLU A 665 22.95 25.03 12.92
C GLU A 665 23.75 23.95 12.18
N SER A 666 23.44 23.74 10.91
CA SER A 666 24.18 22.84 10.01
C SER A 666 25.65 23.25 9.86
N LYS A 667 26.53 22.26 10.03
CA LYS A 667 27.98 22.36 9.79
C LYS A 667 28.41 21.49 8.60
N GLY A 668 27.45 20.84 7.92
CA GLY A 668 27.68 19.94 6.80
C GLY A 668 28.09 18.54 7.25
N SER A 669 28.36 17.65 6.28
CA SER A 669 28.82 16.28 6.51
C SER A 669 30.30 16.25 6.93
N VAL A 670 30.60 16.76 8.13
CA VAL A 670 31.95 16.75 8.71
C VAL A 670 32.14 15.52 9.59
N THR A 671 33.30 14.87 9.47
CA THR A 671 33.63 13.68 10.29
C THR A 671 34.27 14.05 11.63
N THR A 672 34.60 15.33 11.84
CA THR A 672 35.03 15.87 13.12
C THR A 672 34.48 17.30 13.30
N TYR A 673 34.20 17.68 14.55
CA TYR A 673 33.82 19.04 14.91
C TYR A 673 34.52 19.46 16.21
N THR A 674 35.13 20.65 16.21
CA THR A 674 35.80 21.21 17.39
C THR A 674 34.99 22.38 17.94
N PHE A 675 34.61 22.30 19.21
CA PHE A 675 34.18 23.45 19.99
C PHE A 675 35.43 24.17 20.50
N GLU A 676 35.74 25.32 19.92
CA GLU A 676 36.86 26.17 20.36
C GLU A 676 36.40 27.14 21.45
N ASN A 677 37.20 27.27 22.50
CA ASN A 677 37.00 28.24 23.59
C ASN A 677 35.55 28.25 24.12
N VAL A 678 35.16 27.17 24.78
CA VAL A 678 33.78 26.98 25.26
C VAL A 678 33.43 28.01 26.34
N GLU A 679 32.42 28.84 26.09
CA GLU A 679 31.95 29.91 27.00
C GLU A 679 30.49 29.73 27.47
N SER A 680 29.82 28.67 26.99
CA SER A 680 28.44 28.31 27.31
C SER A 680 28.17 26.83 27.00
N ASN A 681 27.02 26.31 27.44
CA ASN A 681 26.58 24.96 27.03
C ASN A 681 26.28 24.92 25.53
N HIS A 682 26.56 23.79 24.89
CA HIS A 682 26.26 23.55 23.48
C HIS A 682 25.65 22.15 23.28
N SER A 683 25.17 21.90 22.06
CA SER A 683 24.66 20.61 21.60
C SER A 683 25.28 20.22 20.26
N ILE A 684 25.46 18.92 20.01
CA ILE A 684 25.89 18.36 18.73
C ILE A 684 25.03 17.16 18.35
N GLU A 685 24.57 17.13 17.11
CA GLU A 685 23.72 16.09 16.53
C GLU A 685 24.25 15.69 15.15
N ALA A 686 24.29 14.40 14.84
CA ALA A 686 24.59 13.93 13.49
C ALA A 686 23.34 13.33 12.84
N ILE A 687 23.09 13.71 11.59
CA ILE A 687 21.93 13.31 10.80
C ILE A 687 22.40 12.38 9.69
N TYR A 688 21.73 11.23 9.55
CA TYR A 688 22.11 10.17 8.62
C TYR A 688 20.95 9.78 7.70
N ASN A 689 21.28 9.30 6.50
CA ASN A 689 20.36 8.56 5.64
C ASN A 689 20.74 7.08 5.66
N LYS A 690 19.74 6.20 5.77
CA LYS A 690 19.94 4.76 5.58
C LYS A 690 20.17 4.46 4.10
N VAL A 691 21.19 3.67 3.80
CA VAL A 691 21.64 3.38 2.43
C VAL A 691 21.93 1.90 2.21
N HIS A 692 21.76 1.47 0.97
CA HIS A 692 22.06 0.11 0.51
C HIS A 692 23.10 0.14 -0.61
N TYR A 693 24.03 -0.82 -0.60
CA TYR A 693 25.11 -0.86 -1.57
C TYR A 693 24.73 -1.71 -2.77
N ILE A 694 24.75 -1.13 -3.96
CA ILE A 694 24.62 -1.86 -5.21
C ILE A 694 26.02 -2.17 -5.72
N THR A 695 26.37 -3.46 -5.71
CA THR A 695 27.66 -3.96 -6.20
C THR A 695 27.54 -4.24 -7.69
N VAL A 696 28.20 -3.43 -8.51
CA VAL A 696 28.38 -3.65 -9.94
C VAL A 696 29.61 -4.54 -10.14
N ILE A 697 29.40 -5.71 -10.73
CA ILE A 697 30.47 -6.61 -11.14
C ILE A 697 31.02 -6.09 -12.47
N GLU A 698 32.30 -5.70 -12.45
CA GLU A 698 32.97 -5.10 -13.61
C GLU A 698 32.92 -6.06 -14.81
N PRO A 699 32.23 -5.66 -15.90
CA PRO A 699 32.04 -6.53 -17.04
C PRO A 699 33.33 -6.64 -17.86
N THR A 700 33.50 -7.77 -18.53
CA THR A 700 34.50 -7.90 -19.59
C THR A 700 33.82 -7.57 -20.92
N ASN A 701 34.31 -6.57 -21.66
CA ASN A 701 33.83 -6.16 -22.99
C ASN A 701 32.62 -5.21 -23.05
N GLY A 702 32.41 -4.40 -22.02
CA GLY A 702 31.50 -3.25 -22.03
C GLY A 702 31.70 -2.39 -20.79
N GLU A 703 30.82 -1.42 -20.58
CA GLU A 703 30.81 -0.53 -19.41
C GLU A 703 29.39 -0.49 -18.81
N ILE A 704 29.31 -0.42 -17.48
CA ILE A 704 28.06 -0.19 -16.72
C ILE A 704 28.17 1.19 -16.08
N THR A 705 27.15 2.04 -16.24
CA THR A 705 27.13 3.39 -15.65
C THR A 705 25.82 3.64 -14.88
N PRO A 706 25.86 4.08 -13.61
CA PRO A 706 27.06 4.32 -12.80
C PRO A 706 27.75 3.02 -12.36
N SER A 707 28.97 3.12 -11.81
CA SER A 707 29.65 2.00 -11.14
C SER A 707 28.98 1.67 -9.79
N SER A 708 29.52 0.70 -9.04
CA SER A 708 29.05 0.37 -7.68
C SER A 708 28.83 1.63 -6.83
N MET A 709 27.70 1.69 -6.13
CA MET A 709 27.32 2.89 -5.36
C MET A 709 26.36 2.57 -4.21
N TYR A 710 26.31 3.48 -3.23
CA TYR A 710 25.24 3.51 -2.24
C TYR A 710 23.99 4.20 -2.81
N VAL A 711 22.83 3.65 -2.51
CA VAL A 711 21.51 4.21 -2.84
C VAL A 711 20.74 4.40 -1.55
N VAL A 712 20.12 5.57 -1.38
CA VAL A 712 19.26 5.87 -0.21
C VAL A 712 18.05 4.95 -0.22
N GLU A 713 17.71 4.39 0.94
CA GLU A 713 16.56 3.50 1.11
C GLU A 713 15.28 4.14 0.52
N GLY A 714 14.55 3.36 -0.29
CA GLY A 714 13.33 3.80 -0.97
C GLY A 714 13.53 4.62 -2.26
N GLN A 715 14.76 4.96 -2.66
CA GLN A 715 15.02 5.63 -3.95
C GLN A 715 15.17 4.64 -5.10
N ASN A 716 14.92 5.11 -6.32
CA ASN A 716 15.16 4.35 -7.55
C ASN A 716 16.58 4.64 -8.08
N GLN A 717 17.28 3.61 -8.57
CA GLN A 717 18.58 3.76 -9.23
C GLN A 717 18.64 3.01 -10.55
N THR A 718 18.97 3.72 -11.64
CA THR A 718 19.12 3.17 -12.99
C THR A 718 20.59 2.98 -13.36
N PHE A 719 20.90 1.86 -14.00
CA PHE A 719 22.19 1.50 -14.59
C PHE A 719 22.03 1.32 -16.10
N VAL A 720 22.96 1.86 -16.89
CA VAL A 720 22.98 1.79 -18.36
C VAL A 720 24.17 0.96 -18.81
N PHE A 721 23.97 0.14 -19.85
CA PHE A 721 24.96 -0.83 -20.34
C PHE A 721 25.46 -0.43 -21.71
N THR A 722 26.78 -0.28 -21.85
CA THR A 722 27.44 0.12 -23.09
C THR A 722 28.40 -0.98 -23.54
N PRO A 723 28.02 -1.82 -24.51
CA PRO A 723 28.95 -2.81 -25.07
C PRO A 723 30.17 -2.15 -25.75
N ASN A 724 31.34 -2.79 -25.66
CA ASN A 724 32.49 -2.43 -26.49
C ASN A 724 32.21 -2.73 -27.98
N GLU A 725 32.95 -2.08 -28.87
CA GLU A 725 32.81 -2.29 -30.31
C GLU A 725 32.93 -3.78 -30.69
N GLY A 726 31.90 -4.31 -31.36
CA GLY A 726 31.82 -5.73 -31.76
C GLY A 726 31.33 -6.68 -30.66
N TYR A 727 30.69 -6.17 -29.61
CA TYR A 727 30.03 -6.94 -28.55
C TYR A 727 28.58 -6.49 -28.37
N ILE A 728 27.73 -7.36 -27.83
CA ILE A 728 26.33 -7.07 -27.47
C ILE A 728 26.05 -7.56 -26.05
N VAL A 729 25.02 -6.99 -25.39
CA VAL A 729 24.53 -7.50 -24.10
C VAL A 729 23.89 -8.86 -24.34
N SER A 730 24.44 -9.92 -23.73
CA SER A 730 23.86 -11.26 -23.77
C SER A 730 22.77 -11.38 -22.71
N GLU A 731 23.13 -11.10 -21.46
CA GLU A 731 22.27 -11.24 -20.29
C GLU A 731 22.73 -10.30 -19.18
N ILE A 732 21.80 -9.97 -18.28
CA ILE A 732 22.02 -9.15 -17.09
C ILE A 732 21.62 -9.98 -15.89
N LEU A 733 22.50 -10.12 -14.92
CA LEU A 733 22.24 -10.85 -13.69
C LEU A 733 22.04 -9.86 -12.54
N VAL A 734 20.86 -9.90 -11.92
CA VAL A 734 20.55 -9.15 -10.70
C VAL A 734 20.48 -10.13 -9.54
N ASN A 735 21.38 -10.01 -8.56
CA ASN A 735 21.56 -10.99 -7.49
C ASN A 735 21.75 -12.44 -8.00
N GLY A 736 22.27 -12.60 -9.22
CA GLY A 736 22.44 -13.89 -9.88
C GLY A 736 21.22 -14.39 -10.68
N GLU A 737 20.11 -13.66 -10.71
CA GLU A 737 18.94 -13.96 -11.54
C GLU A 737 19.01 -13.27 -12.90
N ASP A 738 18.74 -14.00 -13.97
CA ASP A 738 18.79 -13.51 -15.36
C ASP A 738 17.56 -12.66 -15.71
N MET A 739 17.81 -11.40 -16.04
CA MET A 739 16.84 -10.39 -16.44
C MET A 739 16.75 -10.20 -17.97
N GLY A 740 17.52 -10.99 -18.74
CA GLY A 740 17.57 -10.97 -20.19
C GLY A 740 18.50 -9.89 -20.79
N SER A 741 18.40 -9.69 -22.10
CA SER A 741 19.18 -8.69 -22.84
C SER A 741 18.46 -7.33 -22.81
N LEU A 742 18.85 -6.47 -21.89
CA LEU A 742 18.36 -5.09 -21.78
C LEU A 742 19.51 -4.10 -22.01
N GLU A 743 19.19 -2.87 -22.39
CA GLU A 743 20.17 -1.78 -22.52
C GLU A 743 20.38 -1.01 -21.19
N SER A 744 19.47 -1.21 -20.23
CA SER A 744 19.55 -0.62 -18.88
C SER A 744 18.72 -1.43 -17.89
N TYR A 745 19.01 -1.26 -16.59
CA TYR A 745 18.25 -1.86 -15.50
C TYR A 745 17.99 -0.82 -14.39
N THR A 746 16.78 -0.80 -13.83
CA THR A 746 16.43 0.12 -12.73
C THR A 746 16.03 -0.68 -11.50
N PHE A 747 16.80 -0.52 -10.41
CA PHE A 747 16.35 -0.92 -9.08
C PHE A 747 15.31 0.10 -8.61
N LYS A 748 14.08 -0.34 -8.39
CA LYS A 748 13.01 0.50 -7.85
C LYS A 748 12.93 0.34 -6.34
N GLU A 749 12.71 1.43 -5.63
CA GLU A 749 12.50 1.49 -4.18
C GLU A 749 13.50 0.62 -3.42
N VAL A 750 14.80 0.93 -3.57
CA VAL A 750 15.87 0.10 -3.04
C VAL A 750 15.73 -0.08 -1.53
N SER A 751 15.52 -1.31 -1.08
CA SER A 751 15.35 -1.67 0.34
C SER A 751 16.39 -2.69 0.83
N ALA A 752 17.34 -3.07 -0.02
CA ALA A 752 18.41 -4.01 0.29
C ALA A 752 19.63 -3.77 -0.61
N SER A 753 20.81 -4.21 -0.16
CA SER A 753 22.00 -4.27 -1.01
C SER A 753 21.82 -5.32 -2.10
N ASN A 754 22.21 -5.00 -3.32
CA ASN A 754 22.01 -5.85 -4.50
C ASN A 754 23.32 -6.00 -5.29
N SER A 755 23.44 -7.03 -6.12
CA SER A 755 24.51 -7.15 -7.11
C SER A 755 23.97 -7.05 -8.53
N LEU A 756 24.74 -6.44 -9.42
CA LEU A 756 24.44 -6.29 -10.85
C LEU A 756 25.65 -6.74 -11.66
N GLU A 757 25.45 -7.73 -12.52
CA GLU A 757 26.45 -8.21 -13.49
C GLU A 757 25.86 -8.15 -14.90
N VAL A 758 26.71 -7.86 -15.88
CA VAL A 758 26.31 -7.83 -17.29
C VAL A 758 27.30 -8.63 -18.10
N ILE A 759 26.79 -9.58 -18.87
CA ILE A 759 27.60 -10.46 -19.70
C ILE A 759 27.54 -9.96 -21.14
N PHE A 760 28.69 -9.53 -21.66
CA PHE A 760 28.84 -9.14 -23.05
C PHE A 760 29.42 -10.28 -23.87
N ILE A 761 28.78 -10.62 -24.98
CA ILE A 761 29.29 -11.62 -25.93
C ILE A 761 29.76 -10.92 -27.20
N LYS A 762 30.82 -11.47 -27.80
CA LYS A 762 31.36 -10.98 -29.07
C LYS A 762 30.33 -11.21 -30.16
N GLU A 763 30.01 -10.17 -30.92
CA GLU A 763 29.15 -10.28 -32.08
C GLU A 763 29.91 -11.07 -33.17
N GLU A 764 29.67 -12.39 -33.23
CA GLU A 764 30.23 -13.23 -34.27
C GLU A 764 29.53 -12.95 -35.60
N LEU A 765 30.25 -12.30 -36.53
CA LEU A 765 29.89 -12.37 -37.94
C LEU A 765 30.15 -13.82 -38.41
N PRO A 766 29.16 -14.54 -38.96
CA PRO A 766 29.33 -15.94 -39.33
C PRO A 766 30.47 -16.15 -40.33
N THR A 767 31.33 -17.12 -40.05
CA THR A 767 32.57 -17.40 -40.78
C THR A 767 32.45 -18.38 -41.96
N SER A 768 31.24 -18.74 -42.42
CA SER A 768 31.08 -19.46 -43.69
C SER A 768 30.06 -18.79 -44.60
N LEU A 769 30.55 -18.13 -45.65
CA LEU A 769 29.71 -17.71 -46.78
C LEU A 769 29.39 -18.95 -47.60
N ASP A 770 28.11 -19.25 -47.83
CA ASP A 770 27.70 -20.27 -48.82
C ASP A 770 27.76 -19.66 -50.23
N PRO A 771 28.75 -20.02 -51.08
CA PRO A 771 28.90 -19.41 -52.40
C PRO A 771 27.72 -19.72 -53.34
N SER A 772 26.95 -20.78 -53.05
CA SER A 772 25.79 -21.18 -53.83
C SER A 772 24.54 -20.32 -53.55
N LEU A 773 24.48 -19.70 -52.37
CA LEU A 773 23.42 -18.75 -51.98
C LEU A 773 23.74 -17.33 -52.46
N LEU A 774 25.01 -16.91 -52.41
CA LEU A 774 25.44 -15.58 -52.90
C LEU A 774 25.05 -15.33 -54.36
N ALA A 775 25.15 -16.35 -55.22
CA ALA A 775 24.77 -16.25 -56.63
C ALA A 775 23.25 -16.10 -56.87
N LYS A 776 22.42 -16.41 -55.87
CA LYS A 776 20.94 -16.33 -55.96
C LYS A 776 20.38 -15.04 -55.36
N VAL A 777 21.17 -14.36 -54.52
CA VAL A 777 20.76 -13.12 -53.87
C VAL A 777 20.87 -11.93 -54.82
N LYS A 778 19.78 -11.17 -54.92
CA LYS A 778 19.71 -9.91 -55.66
C LYS A 778 19.31 -8.80 -54.69
N VAL A 779 20.09 -7.72 -54.71
CA VAL A 779 19.85 -6.51 -53.91
C VAL A 779 19.69 -5.34 -54.88
N GLY A 780 18.52 -4.70 -54.91
CA GLY A 780 18.30 -3.52 -55.74
C GLY A 780 16.90 -2.91 -55.62
N PRO A 781 16.65 -1.71 -56.17
CA PRO A 781 17.54 -0.95 -57.05
C PRO A 781 18.78 -0.40 -56.33
N ASN A 782 19.89 -0.27 -57.07
CA ASN A 782 21.15 0.32 -56.60
C ASN A 782 21.78 1.12 -57.75
N PRO A 783 21.81 2.46 -57.72
CA PRO A 783 21.42 3.31 -56.59
C PRO A 783 19.92 3.26 -56.25
N THR A 784 19.58 3.61 -55.01
CA THR A 784 18.19 3.70 -54.51
C THR A 784 17.88 5.11 -54.01
N SER A 785 16.62 5.53 -54.10
CA SER A 785 16.10 6.80 -53.56
C SER A 785 15.31 6.65 -52.26
N ASP A 786 14.70 5.49 -52.03
CA ASP A 786 13.69 5.31 -50.99
C ASP A 786 13.59 3.87 -50.49
N LYS A 787 13.96 2.86 -51.29
CA LYS A 787 13.89 1.45 -50.88
C LYS A 787 14.80 0.52 -51.67
N ILE A 788 15.16 -0.59 -51.06
CA ILE A 788 15.84 -1.70 -51.73
C ILE A 788 15.05 -2.98 -51.54
N THR A 789 15.14 -3.89 -52.49
CA THR A 789 14.56 -5.23 -52.38
C THR A 789 15.69 -6.25 -52.29
N LEU A 790 15.64 -7.08 -51.26
CA LEU A 790 16.41 -8.31 -51.11
C LEU A 790 15.59 -9.46 -51.70
N ALA A 791 16.14 -10.20 -52.65
CA ALA A 791 15.48 -11.36 -53.24
C ALA A 791 16.43 -12.55 -53.29
N GLY A 792 15.96 -13.75 -52.94
CA GLY A 792 16.76 -14.98 -52.93
C GLY A 792 17.51 -15.25 -51.64
N VAL A 793 17.22 -14.49 -50.57
CA VAL A 793 17.73 -14.73 -49.21
C VAL A 793 16.85 -15.80 -48.55
N PRO A 794 17.36 -16.83 -47.86
CA PRO A 794 16.54 -17.78 -47.13
C PRO A 794 15.70 -17.10 -46.05
N ILE A 795 14.61 -17.73 -45.62
CA ILE A 795 13.86 -17.29 -44.44
C ILE A 795 14.69 -17.54 -43.18
N ASN A 796 14.43 -16.79 -42.11
CA ASN A 796 15.16 -16.77 -40.85
C ASN A 796 16.65 -16.46 -40.99
N THR A 797 17.02 -15.57 -41.92
CA THR A 797 18.41 -15.12 -42.12
C THR A 797 18.56 -13.68 -41.63
N LYS A 798 19.50 -13.41 -40.71
CA LYS A 798 19.74 -12.05 -40.20
C LYS A 798 20.31 -11.15 -41.30
N VAL A 799 19.77 -9.94 -41.40
CA VAL A 799 20.18 -8.88 -42.31
C VAL A 799 20.49 -7.64 -41.48
N VAL A 800 21.65 -7.04 -41.70
CA VAL A 800 22.09 -5.82 -41.01
C VAL A 800 22.61 -4.83 -42.03
N ILE A 801 22.17 -3.57 -41.99
CA ILE A 801 22.71 -2.50 -42.82
C ILE A 801 23.55 -1.60 -41.94
N TYR A 802 24.78 -1.40 -42.36
CA TYR A 802 25.73 -0.48 -41.75
C TYR A 802 25.88 0.78 -42.60
N ASN A 803 26.03 1.93 -41.97
CA ASN A 803 26.59 3.10 -42.63
C ASN A 803 28.12 2.93 -42.81
N LEU A 804 28.77 3.83 -43.56
CA LEU A 804 30.22 3.73 -43.84
C LEU A 804 31.15 3.81 -42.60
N ILE A 805 30.64 4.29 -41.47
CA ILE A 805 31.40 4.37 -40.21
C ILE A 805 31.13 3.18 -39.28
N GLY A 806 30.36 2.19 -39.74
CA GLY A 806 30.13 0.93 -39.02
C GLY A 806 28.90 0.91 -38.12
N ASN A 807 28.10 1.98 -38.06
CA ASN A 807 26.88 1.97 -37.24
C ASN A 807 25.77 1.21 -37.94
N ILE A 808 25.06 0.37 -37.18
CA ILE A 808 23.84 -0.29 -37.64
C ILE A 808 22.76 0.78 -37.84
N VAL A 809 22.25 0.87 -39.06
CA VAL A 809 21.12 1.74 -39.41
C VAL A 809 19.85 0.95 -39.68
N TYR A 810 19.96 -0.37 -39.81
CA TYR A 810 18.83 -1.29 -39.94
C TYR A 810 19.30 -2.69 -39.53
N SER A 811 18.50 -3.43 -38.77
CA SER A 811 18.71 -4.86 -38.54
C SER A 811 17.36 -5.57 -38.50
N ASN A 812 17.26 -6.71 -39.18
CA ASN A 812 16.06 -7.54 -39.17
C ASN A 812 16.41 -8.98 -39.55
N THR A 813 15.51 -9.93 -39.30
CA THR A 813 15.63 -11.32 -39.74
C THR A 813 14.57 -11.58 -40.80
N THR A 814 15.00 -12.07 -41.98
CA THR A 814 14.09 -12.31 -43.10
C THR A 814 12.97 -13.28 -42.73
N GLN A 815 11.73 -12.89 -42.97
CA GLN A 815 10.53 -13.72 -42.85
C GLN A 815 10.13 -14.30 -44.22
N PHE A 816 10.55 -13.67 -45.31
CA PHE A 816 10.25 -14.09 -46.68
C PHE A 816 11.51 -14.17 -47.53
N SER A 817 11.47 -14.99 -48.58
CA SER A 817 12.60 -15.10 -49.53
C SER A 817 12.78 -13.88 -50.43
N LYS A 818 11.86 -12.91 -50.34
CA LYS A 818 11.93 -11.60 -50.97
C LYS A 818 11.33 -10.54 -50.04
N GLU A 819 12.12 -9.54 -49.70
CA GLU A 819 11.74 -8.46 -48.77
C GLU A 819 12.17 -7.10 -49.30
N THR A 820 11.45 -6.06 -48.88
CA THR A 820 11.78 -4.68 -49.22
C THR A 820 12.15 -3.93 -47.96
N ILE A 821 13.32 -3.30 -47.98
CA ILE A 821 13.83 -2.46 -46.89
C ILE A 821 13.64 -1.01 -47.30
N ASP A 822 12.94 -0.26 -46.46
CA ASP A 822 12.78 1.18 -46.59
C ASP A 822 14.09 1.88 -46.23
N MET A 823 14.54 2.76 -47.12
CA MET A 823 15.78 3.54 -47.04
C MET A 823 15.48 5.05 -47.02
N SER A 824 14.22 5.46 -46.99
CA SER A 824 13.79 6.86 -47.15
C SER A 824 14.26 7.78 -46.03
N LEU A 825 14.40 7.24 -44.81
CA LEU A 825 14.88 7.96 -43.62
C LEU A 825 16.40 8.02 -43.52
N LEU A 826 17.12 7.33 -44.41
CA LEU A 826 18.57 7.32 -44.44
C LEU A 826 19.11 8.46 -45.32
N ASN A 827 20.12 9.15 -44.82
CA ASN A 827 20.81 10.20 -45.57
C ASN A 827 21.43 9.64 -46.85
N SER A 828 21.58 10.49 -47.88
CA SER A 828 22.32 10.13 -49.09
C SER A 828 23.73 9.70 -48.73
N GLY A 829 24.15 8.53 -49.22
CA GLY A 829 25.38 7.90 -48.75
C GLY A 829 25.58 6.47 -49.22
N ILE A 830 26.72 5.89 -48.86
CA ILE A 830 27.01 4.47 -49.11
C ILE A 830 26.66 3.67 -47.87
N TYR A 831 26.05 2.52 -48.08
CA TYR A 831 25.67 1.58 -47.03
C TYR A 831 26.18 0.18 -47.38
N VAL A 832 26.46 -0.62 -46.35
CA VAL A 832 26.86 -2.02 -46.48
C VAL A 832 25.78 -2.88 -45.86
N ILE A 833 25.15 -3.73 -46.65
CA ILE A 833 24.21 -4.73 -46.17
C ILE A 833 24.97 -6.01 -45.93
N HIS A 834 25.00 -6.46 -44.69
CA HIS A 834 25.40 -7.79 -44.30
C HIS A 834 24.20 -8.72 -44.28
N ILE A 835 24.30 -9.87 -44.93
CA ILE A 835 23.31 -10.94 -44.86
C ILE A 835 24.01 -12.17 -44.30
N GLU A 836 23.51 -12.65 -43.16
CA GLU A 836 24.04 -13.76 -42.38
C GLU A 836 24.23 -15.00 -43.24
N ASN A 837 25.39 -15.65 -43.12
CA ASN A 837 25.80 -16.84 -43.91
C ASN A 837 25.83 -16.65 -45.44
N ILE A 838 25.60 -15.44 -45.97
CA ILE A 838 25.59 -15.15 -47.42
C ILE A 838 26.68 -14.16 -47.83
N GLY A 839 26.76 -12.99 -47.19
CA GLY A 839 27.78 -11.98 -47.49
C GLY A 839 27.31 -10.53 -47.52
N ASN A 840 28.24 -9.66 -47.95
CA ASN A 840 28.07 -8.21 -47.91
C ASN A 840 27.74 -7.63 -49.29
N PHE A 841 26.79 -6.69 -49.35
CA PHE A 841 26.38 -5.98 -50.54
C PHE A 841 26.43 -4.48 -50.33
N LYS A 842 27.06 -3.76 -51.26
CA LYS A 842 27.13 -2.29 -51.21
C LYS A 842 25.89 -1.68 -51.84
N ILE A 843 25.26 -0.73 -51.17
CA ILE A 843 24.16 0.11 -51.68
C ILE A 843 24.56 1.59 -51.69
N ILE A 844 24.13 2.30 -52.72
CA ILE A 844 24.25 3.75 -52.85
C ILE A 844 22.83 4.33 -52.70
N LYS A 845 22.63 5.13 -51.66
CA LYS A 845 21.42 5.94 -51.45
C LYS A 845 21.67 7.32 -52.04
N GLU A 846 20.88 7.70 -53.04
CA GLU A 846 20.89 9.04 -53.64
C GLU A 846 20.07 10.03 -52.83
#